data_AF-A0A5M7BF02-F1
#
_entry.id   AF-A0A5M7BF02-F1
#
_cell.length_a   1.000
_cell.length_b   1.000
_cell.length_c   1.000
_cell.angle_alpha   90.00
_cell.angle_beta   90.00
_cell.angle_gamma   90.00
#
_symmetry.space_group_name_H-M   'P 1'
#
loop_
_entity.id
_entity.type
_entity.pdbx_description
1 polymer ?
#
loop_
_entity_poly.entity_id
_entity_poly.type
_entity_poly.pdbx_seq_one_letter_code
_entity_poly.pdbx_strand_id
1 'polypeptide(L)'
;MVLRLFSLVVIFLLVISCGSDDDLQDNQGVNSFYSNTYKSASETDLYGIWAIFNVEYQGVVADVPLNYQECGRDFFIFSENKRYTEYVFESSGCDYFLNVLNWELANGIINLSNNFNQNDELVITKLDKNQLVFKSRFDIDEDGELDVITIYAKPYKPNEIDVISNTFYRNNESGFENLISYNWDAYAGFNEFDRYEIYRSEGDNCSKGNATLIKTITDVNETEFTDLNPPKSAKRLCYFIKVYTNQGLLGESYLNDFTTEYIRPSPVNLYEPTVNSNQISFNWSKSEDPYFSHYELAFSNYGGGTGSGQQEYTVAILNNIETTSFVDENPPYLENPFYVLYVHNIFGNKTSFVNYDVTTFWEVNYKRQEIIDIKAIESYAVDNTEPVVYFYGKERGQETIYNIHRFNYETKQTEAVSNYTPNFSTGIPIKTIRTSYGNELFIEQASELYVYDAATLEYKYALNPNILGVHDFIYTNNGYWLFITNNDVYTFTRDNANLTLVDTKPHFTNHQGSFYYKCFGLNNNKIIVGHNNEVNSYVFDVDVNGNLTFNQIVPIPILNNWESKSEYSAVGQYIISYKENKLYSTSSFGLLESFEEPYFASGLSINGTTIFGTNNDPNWQVNSESIHKKEVLQLNRNTRLVTKTPTIGYPLFVFENYKGDVMSISSGLKKERLTDNINDKADIFIERIK
;
A
#
# COMPACT_ATOMS: atom_id res chain seq x y z
N MET A 1 75.98 -8.13 26.85
CA MET A 1 75.12 -8.09 25.66
C MET A 1 73.78 -8.64 26.11
N VAL A 2 72.81 -7.76 26.36
CA VAL A 2 71.51 -8.12 26.92
C VAL A 2 70.67 -8.68 25.77
N LEU A 3 70.63 -10.00 25.66
CA LEU A 3 69.84 -10.70 24.65
C LEU A 3 68.36 -10.45 24.99
N ARG A 4 67.67 -9.70 24.12
CA ARG A 4 66.21 -9.54 24.19
C ARG A 4 65.59 -10.88 23.76
N LEU A 5 65.37 -11.79 24.71
CA LEU A 5 64.37 -12.86 24.57
C LEU A 5 63.00 -12.18 24.54
N PHE A 6 62.54 -11.79 23.35
CA PHE A 6 61.15 -11.44 23.11
C PHE A 6 60.62 -12.42 22.07
N SER A 7 59.62 -13.20 22.48
CA SER A 7 58.91 -14.23 21.71
C SER A 7 59.65 -15.57 21.52
N LEU A 8 59.90 -16.31 22.61
CA LEU A 8 60.01 -17.76 22.53
C LEU A 8 58.57 -18.33 22.61
N VAL A 9 57.90 -18.41 21.47
CA VAL A 9 56.68 -19.22 21.34
C VAL A 9 57.15 -20.66 21.28
N VAL A 10 57.09 -21.37 22.41
CA VAL A 10 57.37 -22.82 22.44
C VAL A 10 56.15 -23.52 21.85
N ILE A 11 56.06 -23.55 20.52
CA ILE A 11 55.26 -24.59 19.88
C ILE A 11 56.19 -25.80 19.82
N PHE A 12 55.78 -26.93 20.38
CA PHE A 12 56.37 -28.23 20.06
C PHE A 12 55.96 -28.61 18.63
N LEU A 13 56.36 -27.79 17.65
CA LEU A 13 56.37 -28.18 16.26
C LEU A 13 57.40 -29.29 16.22
N LEU A 14 56.96 -30.50 15.91
CA LEU A 14 57.84 -31.53 15.37
C LEU A 14 58.34 -30.99 14.02
N VAL A 15 59.30 -30.06 14.08
CA VAL A 15 60.01 -29.54 12.93
C VAL A 15 60.61 -30.76 12.27
N ILE A 16 60.41 -30.87 10.97
CA ILE A 16 60.78 -32.01 10.14
C ILE A 16 62.28 -32.27 10.31
N SER A 17 62.63 -33.13 11.27
CA SER A 17 63.88 -33.86 11.24
C SER A 17 63.75 -34.86 10.10
N CYS A 18 64.23 -34.46 8.93
CA CYS A 18 64.61 -35.39 7.89
C CYS A 18 65.64 -36.34 8.50
N GLY A 19 65.30 -37.63 8.52
CA GLY A 19 66.16 -38.67 9.06
C GLY A 19 67.60 -38.53 8.57
N SER A 20 68.50 -38.39 9.53
CA SER A 20 69.79 -39.03 9.45
C SER A 20 69.73 -40.21 10.42
N ASP A 21 69.41 -41.38 9.85
CA ASP A 21 70.03 -42.60 10.32
C ASP A 21 71.54 -42.34 10.28
N ASP A 22 72.18 -42.17 11.43
CA ASP A 22 73.54 -42.61 11.69
C ASP A 22 73.87 -42.46 13.18
N ASP A 23 74.19 -43.61 13.78
CA ASP A 23 74.87 -43.84 15.05
C ASP A 23 75.46 -42.61 15.77
N LEU A 24 74.83 -42.19 16.87
CA LEU A 24 75.58 -41.62 17.99
C LEU A 24 75.74 -42.68 19.07
N GLN A 25 76.88 -43.36 18.95
CA GLN A 25 77.46 -44.18 19.99
C GLN A 25 77.47 -43.45 21.33
N ASP A 26 76.81 -44.10 22.26
CA ASP A 26 76.95 -44.04 23.70
C ASP A 26 78.43 -43.88 24.10
N ASN A 27 78.83 -42.66 24.42
CA ASN A 27 80.13 -42.37 25.03
C ASN A 27 79.90 -41.78 26.42
N GLN A 28 80.47 -42.45 27.40
CA GLN A 28 80.35 -42.16 28.83
C GLN A 28 80.67 -40.70 29.17
N GLY A 29 79.61 -39.95 29.39
CA GLY A 29 79.53 -38.68 30.10
C GLY A 29 78.04 -38.45 30.32
N VAL A 30 77.58 -38.31 31.57
CA VAL A 30 76.15 -38.19 31.92
C VAL A 30 75.47 -37.21 30.97
N ASN A 31 74.64 -37.71 30.05
CA ASN A 31 73.89 -36.85 29.12
C ASN A 31 73.09 -35.88 29.99
N SER A 32 73.47 -34.60 29.93
CA SER A 32 72.95 -33.56 30.82
C SER A 32 71.43 -33.43 30.72
N PHE A 33 70.86 -33.84 29.59
CA PHE A 33 69.41 -33.93 29.37
C PHE A 33 68.71 -34.86 30.37
N TYR A 34 69.16 -36.11 30.53
CA TYR A 34 68.54 -37.09 31.45
C TYR A 34 69.01 -36.94 32.91
N SER A 35 69.89 -35.99 33.20
CA SER A 35 70.34 -35.73 34.57
C SER A 35 69.19 -35.21 35.45
N ASN A 36 69.15 -35.63 36.72
CA ASN A 36 68.12 -35.27 37.70
C ASN A 36 66.68 -35.69 37.33
N THR A 37 66.51 -36.71 36.50
CA THR A 37 65.18 -37.26 36.15
C THR A 37 64.42 -37.71 37.40
N TYR A 38 63.18 -37.23 37.55
CA TYR A 38 62.26 -37.60 38.60
C TYR A 38 61.51 -38.88 38.25
N LYS A 39 62.15 -40.03 38.53
CA LYS A 39 61.65 -41.37 38.14
C LYS A 39 60.34 -41.79 38.83
N SER A 40 59.92 -41.08 39.87
CA SER A 40 58.69 -41.37 40.63
C SER A 40 57.45 -40.65 40.09
N ALA A 41 57.54 -39.94 38.96
CA ALA A 41 56.38 -39.32 38.32
C ALA A 41 55.33 -40.37 37.97
N SER A 42 54.06 -40.08 38.27
CA SER A 42 52.93 -40.90 37.86
C SER A 42 52.09 -40.18 36.81
N GLU A 43 51.39 -40.94 35.97
CA GLU A 43 50.50 -40.38 34.96
C GLU A 43 49.35 -39.58 35.58
N THR A 44 48.85 -40.04 36.72
CA THR A 44 47.79 -39.36 37.47
C THR A 44 48.21 -37.99 37.98
N ASP A 45 49.50 -37.79 38.25
CA ASP A 45 50.03 -36.49 38.68
C ASP A 45 50.22 -35.52 37.49
N LEU A 46 50.24 -36.04 36.25
CA LEU A 46 50.32 -35.23 35.03
C LEU A 46 48.95 -34.81 34.51
N TYR A 47 47.89 -35.57 34.78
CA TYR A 47 46.57 -35.29 34.24
C TYR A 47 46.09 -33.89 34.60
N GLY A 48 45.61 -33.17 33.59
CA GLY A 48 45.10 -31.81 33.74
C GLY A 48 45.77 -30.81 32.81
N ILE A 49 45.48 -29.54 33.07
CA ILE A 49 45.89 -28.40 32.23
C ILE A 49 47.07 -27.70 32.89
N TRP A 50 48.09 -27.44 32.10
CA TRP A 50 49.33 -26.81 32.52
C TRP A 50 49.66 -25.63 31.61
N ALA A 51 50.28 -24.59 32.17
CA ALA A 51 50.83 -23.48 31.39
C ALA A 51 52.26 -23.19 31.83
N ILE A 52 53.09 -22.74 30.90
CA ILE A 52 54.49 -22.39 31.15
C ILE A 52 54.56 -21.00 31.79
N PHE A 53 55.28 -20.90 32.91
CA PHE A 53 55.52 -19.63 33.61
C PHE A 53 56.96 -19.15 33.46
N ASN A 54 57.92 -20.08 33.47
CA ASN A 54 59.34 -19.76 33.38
C ASN A 54 60.07 -20.75 32.48
N VAL A 55 61.15 -20.28 31.86
CA VAL A 55 62.12 -21.11 31.15
C VAL A 55 63.52 -20.78 31.65
N GLU A 56 64.35 -21.79 31.87
CA GLU A 56 65.77 -21.65 32.23
C GLU A 56 66.65 -22.15 31.10
N TYR A 57 67.61 -21.32 30.69
CA TYR A 57 68.66 -21.67 29.73
C TYR A 57 70.01 -21.16 30.24
N GLN A 58 71.03 -22.02 30.19
CA GLN A 58 72.39 -21.72 30.71
C GLN A 58 72.42 -21.13 32.14
N GLY A 59 71.50 -21.58 33.01
CA GLY A 59 71.40 -21.14 34.41
C GLY A 59 70.71 -19.78 34.62
N VAL A 60 70.16 -19.18 33.56
CA VAL A 60 69.37 -17.94 33.64
C VAL A 60 67.88 -18.28 33.50
N VAL A 61 67.09 -17.93 34.51
CA VAL A 61 65.63 -18.09 34.50
C VAL A 61 64.98 -16.82 33.93
N ALA A 62 64.12 -16.98 32.94
CA ALA A 62 63.28 -15.93 32.38
C ALA A 62 61.79 -16.22 32.63
N ASP A 63 60.99 -15.17 32.82
CA ASP A 63 59.52 -15.27 32.81
C ASP A 63 59.03 -15.41 31.37
N VAL A 64 58.08 -16.33 31.14
CA VAL A 64 57.34 -16.39 29.88
C VAL A 64 56.21 -15.36 29.94
N PRO A 65 56.22 -14.31 29.08
CA PRO A 65 55.17 -13.31 29.09
C PRO A 65 53.85 -13.89 28.56
N LEU A 66 52.75 -13.19 28.85
CA LEU A 66 51.49 -13.42 28.12
C LEU A 66 51.65 -12.80 26.73
N ASN A 67 51.50 -13.60 25.68
CA ASN A 67 51.54 -13.10 24.30
C ASN A 67 50.35 -12.16 24.03
N TYR A 68 49.17 -12.54 24.52
CA TYR A 68 47.92 -11.77 24.41
C TYR A 68 47.25 -11.72 25.79
N GLN A 69 47.23 -10.54 26.42
CA GLN A 69 46.84 -10.39 27.82
C GLN A 69 45.38 -10.84 28.06
N GLU A 70 44.52 -10.59 27.09
CA GLU A 70 43.10 -10.95 27.05
C GLU A 70 42.85 -12.46 26.95
N CYS A 71 43.71 -13.22 26.26
CA CYS A 71 43.55 -14.66 26.04
C CYS A 71 44.11 -15.51 27.19
N GLY A 72 45.03 -14.94 27.97
CA GLY A 72 45.75 -15.68 28.99
C GLY A 72 47.02 -16.34 28.43
N ARG A 73 47.43 -17.47 29.03
CA ARG A 73 48.66 -18.18 28.65
C ARG A 73 48.32 -19.27 27.65
N ASP A 74 49.23 -19.51 26.72
CA ASP A 74 49.30 -20.78 26.00
C ASP A 74 49.37 -21.92 27.02
N PHE A 75 48.66 -23.00 26.74
CA PHE A 75 48.49 -24.09 27.68
C PHE A 75 48.46 -25.43 26.98
N PHE A 76 48.73 -26.48 27.74
CA PHE A 76 48.70 -27.85 27.25
C PHE A 76 48.02 -28.78 28.24
N ILE A 77 47.51 -29.89 27.73
CA ILE A 77 46.68 -30.83 28.47
C ILE A 77 47.25 -32.24 28.33
N PHE A 78 47.50 -32.90 29.45
CA PHE A 78 47.69 -34.35 29.49
C PHE A 78 46.36 -35.03 29.85
N SER A 79 45.80 -35.74 28.88
CA SER A 79 44.50 -36.42 29.04
C SER A 79 44.65 -37.90 29.38
N GLU A 80 43.68 -38.46 30.11
CA GLU A 80 43.67 -39.88 30.51
C GLU A 80 43.69 -40.86 29.33
N ASN A 81 43.17 -40.43 28.18
CA ASN A 81 43.15 -41.19 26.93
C ASN A 81 44.49 -41.17 26.16
N LYS A 82 45.60 -40.78 26.81
CA LYS A 82 46.94 -40.66 26.21
C LYS A 82 47.07 -39.63 25.11
N ARG A 83 46.16 -38.65 25.04
CA ARG A 83 46.31 -37.48 24.16
C ARG A 83 46.93 -36.31 24.91
N TYR A 84 47.89 -35.69 24.22
CA TYR A 84 48.52 -34.45 24.59
C TYR A 84 48.01 -33.38 23.62
N THR A 85 47.47 -32.29 24.14
CA THR A 85 46.94 -31.20 23.32
C THR A 85 47.55 -29.88 23.75
N GLU A 86 48.07 -29.10 22.81
CA GLU A 86 48.54 -27.73 23.03
C GLU A 86 47.58 -26.74 22.39
N TYR A 87 47.37 -25.63 23.09
CA TYR A 87 46.60 -24.48 22.65
C TYR A 87 47.55 -23.28 22.63
N VAL A 88 47.83 -22.77 21.43
CA VAL A 88 48.74 -21.64 21.23
C VAL A 88 47.96 -20.50 20.59
N PHE A 89 47.80 -19.39 21.30
CA PHE A 89 47.08 -18.23 20.79
C PHE A 89 47.90 -17.53 19.71
N GLU A 90 47.26 -17.18 18.59
CA GLU A 90 47.91 -16.55 17.43
C GLU A 90 47.56 -15.07 17.25
N SER A 91 46.54 -14.59 17.99
CA SER A 91 46.02 -13.23 17.86
C SER A 91 45.43 -12.72 19.18
N SER A 92 45.27 -11.39 19.27
CA SER A 92 44.53 -10.75 20.38
C SER A 92 43.02 -11.03 20.33
N GLY A 93 42.53 -11.68 19.28
CA GLY A 93 41.16 -12.23 19.18
C GLY A 93 41.01 -13.58 19.87
N CYS A 94 42.11 -14.15 20.38
CA CYS A 94 42.16 -15.43 21.06
C CYS A 94 41.84 -16.64 20.18
N ASP A 95 42.02 -16.46 18.88
CA ASP A 95 42.19 -17.56 17.94
C ASP A 95 43.43 -18.36 18.33
N TYR A 96 43.36 -19.69 18.21
CA TYR A 96 44.44 -20.57 18.62
C TYR A 96 44.72 -21.67 17.62
N PHE A 97 45.99 -22.03 17.52
CA PHE A 97 46.45 -23.23 16.84
C PHE A 97 46.40 -24.42 17.81
N LEU A 98 45.93 -25.57 17.31
CA LEU A 98 45.87 -26.82 18.04
C LEU A 98 46.96 -27.78 17.57
N ASN A 99 47.79 -28.23 18.50
CA ASN A 99 48.71 -29.34 18.27
C ASN A 99 48.24 -30.55 19.09
N VAL A 100 48.06 -31.70 18.44
CA VAL A 100 47.58 -32.92 19.12
C VAL A 100 48.54 -34.07 18.88
N LEU A 101 49.13 -34.56 19.96
CA LEU A 101 50.08 -35.66 20.01
C LEU A 101 49.55 -36.79 20.89
N ASN A 102 50.15 -37.96 20.79
CA ASN A 102 50.00 -39.02 21.79
C ASN A 102 51.14 -38.90 22.80
N TRP A 103 50.89 -39.28 24.05
CA TRP A 103 51.93 -39.27 25.08
C TRP A 103 51.98 -40.55 25.90
N GLU A 104 53.19 -40.95 26.30
CA GLU A 104 53.45 -42.03 27.23
C GLU A 104 54.48 -41.60 28.27
N LEU A 105 54.37 -42.10 29.51
CA LEU A 105 55.31 -41.82 30.58
C LEU A 105 56.10 -43.08 30.95
N ALA A 106 57.42 -43.03 30.84
CA ALA A 106 58.31 -44.10 31.27
C ALA A 106 59.49 -43.56 32.08
N ASN A 107 59.62 -44.01 33.33
CA ASN A 107 60.75 -43.65 34.22
C ASN A 107 60.99 -42.13 34.38
N GLY A 108 59.94 -41.31 34.36
CA GLY A 108 60.04 -39.85 34.45
C GLY A 108 60.32 -39.14 33.12
N ILE A 109 60.26 -39.85 31.99
CA ILE A 109 60.39 -39.31 30.64
C ILE A 109 59.02 -39.41 29.94
N ILE A 110 58.52 -38.28 29.43
CA ILE A 110 57.30 -38.21 28.63
C ILE A 110 57.72 -38.30 27.17
N ASN A 111 57.26 -39.33 26.47
CA ASN A 111 57.45 -39.46 25.03
C ASN A 111 56.21 -38.92 24.33
N LEU A 112 56.36 -37.84 23.59
CA LEU A 112 55.34 -37.28 22.71
C LEU A 112 55.53 -37.86 21.30
N SER A 113 54.44 -38.25 20.64
CA SER A 113 54.49 -38.82 19.29
C SER A 113 53.33 -38.35 18.42
N ASN A 114 53.58 -38.14 17.13
CA ASN A 114 52.52 -37.88 16.16
C ASN A 114 52.19 -39.12 15.31
N ASN A 115 51.19 -39.01 14.42
CA ASN A 115 50.77 -40.09 13.52
C ASN A 115 51.81 -40.44 12.43
N PHE A 116 52.91 -39.69 12.35
CA PHE A 116 54.01 -39.90 11.41
C PHE A 116 55.26 -40.50 12.09
N ASN A 117 55.13 -41.01 13.31
CA ASN A 117 56.21 -41.56 14.14
C ASN A 117 57.37 -40.58 14.44
N GLN A 118 57.12 -39.27 14.33
CA GLN A 118 58.03 -38.28 14.86
C GLN A 118 57.82 -38.20 16.37
N ASN A 119 58.91 -38.26 17.13
CA ASN A 119 58.87 -38.32 18.58
C ASN A 119 59.69 -37.17 19.18
N ASP A 120 59.23 -36.69 20.34
CA ASP A 120 59.99 -35.80 21.19
C ASP A 120 59.93 -36.30 22.64
N GLU A 121 60.95 -35.98 23.43
CA GLU A 121 61.09 -36.43 24.81
C GLU A 121 61.08 -35.25 25.78
N LEU A 122 60.27 -35.32 26.83
CA LEU A 122 60.30 -34.38 27.94
C LEU A 122 60.79 -35.09 29.20
N VAL A 123 61.91 -34.62 29.78
CA VAL A 123 62.47 -35.24 30.98
C VAL A 123 61.98 -34.51 32.22
N ILE A 124 61.07 -35.13 33.00
CA ILE A 124 60.55 -34.55 34.24
C ILE A 124 61.69 -34.48 35.27
N THR A 125 61.93 -33.30 35.83
CA THR A 125 62.90 -33.08 36.91
C THR A 125 62.22 -32.79 38.24
N LYS A 126 60.95 -32.36 38.22
CA LYS A 126 60.11 -32.21 39.41
C LYS A 126 58.63 -32.25 39.02
N LEU A 127 57.82 -32.99 39.77
CA LEU A 127 56.36 -33.02 39.62
C LEU A 127 55.69 -33.05 40.99
N ASP A 128 54.81 -32.08 41.23
CA ASP A 128 53.92 -32.04 42.38
C ASP A 128 52.63 -31.30 42.01
N LYS A 129 51.66 -31.27 42.92
CA LYS A 129 50.34 -30.65 42.70
C LYS A 129 50.36 -29.18 42.28
N ASN A 130 51.48 -28.47 42.43
CA ASN A 130 51.60 -27.05 42.13
C ASN A 130 52.47 -26.76 40.91
N GLN A 131 53.24 -27.74 40.40
CA GLN A 131 54.23 -27.48 39.35
C GLN A 131 54.72 -28.77 38.68
N LEU A 132 54.98 -28.63 37.38
CA LEU A 132 55.62 -29.60 36.51
C LEU A 132 56.87 -28.92 35.94
N VAL A 133 58.04 -29.45 36.28
CA VAL A 133 59.33 -28.97 35.77
C VAL A 133 59.95 -30.06 34.93
N PHE A 134 60.24 -29.77 33.67
CA PHE A 134 60.80 -30.74 32.73
C PHE A 134 61.85 -30.10 31.83
N LYS A 135 62.74 -30.93 31.28
CA LYS A 135 63.70 -30.51 30.26
C LYS A 135 63.17 -30.86 28.89
N SER A 136 63.40 -29.97 27.93
CA SER A 136 63.13 -30.17 26.51
C SER A 136 64.35 -29.80 25.67
N ARG A 137 64.38 -30.28 24.42
CA ARG A 137 65.42 -29.99 23.44
C ARG A 137 64.87 -29.07 22.34
N PHE A 138 65.50 -27.94 22.11
CA PHE A 138 65.14 -26.98 21.06
C PHE A 138 66.41 -26.39 20.44
N ASP A 139 66.44 -26.19 19.13
CA ASP A 139 67.50 -25.43 18.47
C ASP A 139 67.15 -23.92 18.60
N ILE A 140 67.81 -23.22 19.53
CA ILE A 140 67.48 -21.84 19.91
C ILE A 140 68.26 -20.82 19.08
N ASP A 141 69.47 -21.15 18.64
CA ASP A 141 70.34 -20.29 17.84
C ASP A 141 70.38 -20.63 16.34
N GLU A 142 69.53 -21.57 15.92
CA GLU A 142 69.32 -22.02 14.54
C GLU A 142 70.60 -22.59 13.91
N ASP A 143 71.47 -23.20 14.72
CA ASP A 143 72.74 -23.77 14.27
C ASP A 143 72.64 -25.26 13.88
N GLY A 144 71.47 -25.87 14.10
CA GLY A 144 71.18 -27.27 13.84
C GLY A 144 71.51 -28.23 14.99
N GLU A 145 72.11 -27.75 16.08
CA GLU A 145 72.30 -28.50 17.34
C GLU A 145 71.14 -28.22 18.32
N LEU A 146 70.71 -29.26 19.04
CA LEU A 146 69.62 -29.13 20.01
C LEU A 146 70.14 -28.69 21.38
N ASP A 147 69.69 -27.53 21.85
CA ASP A 147 69.94 -27.02 23.19
C ASP A 147 68.96 -27.59 24.23
N VAL A 148 69.44 -27.78 25.46
CA VAL A 148 68.60 -28.23 26.59
C VAL A 148 68.07 -27.03 27.37
N ILE A 149 66.74 -26.89 27.45
CA ILE A 149 66.05 -25.93 28.30
C ILE A 149 65.28 -26.61 29.43
N THR A 150 65.20 -25.96 30.59
CA THR A 150 64.30 -26.37 31.68
C THR A 150 63.04 -25.52 31.65
N ILE A 151 61.87 -26.14 31.53
CA ILE A 151 60.56 -25.50 31.50
C ILE A 151 59.87 -25.67 32.85
N TYR A 152 59.32 -24.59 33.40
CA TYR A 152 58.56 -24.58 34.65
C TYR A 152 57.09 -24.28 34.36
N ALA A 153 56.27 -25.33 34.39
CA ALA A 153 54.83 -25.26 34.23
C ALA A 153 54.10 -25.33 35.58
N LYS A 154 52.92 -24.74 35.65
CA LYS A 154 52.02 -24.82 36.82
C LYS A 154 50.61 -25.21 36.36
N PRO A 155 49.77 -25.81 37.22
CA PRO A 155 48.38 -26.06 36.91
C PRO A 155 47.70 -24.76 36.48
N TYR A 156 46.96 -24.81 35.39
CA TYR A 156 46.38 -23.64 34.76
C TYR A 156 44.88 -23.82 34.54
N LYS A 157 44.13 -22.73 34.74
CA LYS A 157 42.71 -22.67 34.39
C LYS A 157 42.58 -21.66 33.25
N PRO A 158 42.41 -22.11 32.00
CA PRO A 158 42.29 -21.20 30.87
C PRO A 158 41.01 -20.38 30.99
N ASN A 159 41.07 -19.15 30.48
CA ASN A 159 39.89 -18.33 30.32
C ASN A 159 39.23 -18.72 29.01
N GLU A 160 38.02 -19.24 29.06
CA GLU A 160 37.23 -19.44 27.84
C GLU A 160 36.68 -18.08 27.39
N ILE A 161 36.80 -17.80 26.11
CA ILE A 161 36.39 -16.52 25.52
C ILE A 161 35.26 -16.78 24.54
N ASP A 162 34.22 -15.96 24.66
CA ASP A 162 33.07 -16.01 23.77
C ASP A 162 33.41 -15.35 22.43
N VAL A 163 33.83 -16.16 21.46
CA VAL A 163 34.02 -15.73 20.07
C VAL A 163 32.76 -15.90 19.22
N ILE A 164 31.70 -16.52 19.77
CA ILE A 164 30.52 -16.92 19.00
C ILE A 164 29.42 -15.87 19.06
N SER A 165 29.10 -15.33 20.24
CA SER A 165 27.96 -14.43 20.37
C SER A 165 28.04 -13.18 19.48
N ASN A 166 29.25 -12.69 19.21
CA ASN A 166 29.44 -11.51 18.34
C ASN A 166 29.22 -11.82 16.85
N THR A 167 29.11 -13.10 16.48
CA THR A 167 28.81 -13.56 15.11
C THR A 167 27.31 -13.73 14.88
N PHE A 168 26.45 -13.43 15.87
CA PHE A 168 25.01 -13.48 15.69
C PHE A 168 24.50 -12.24 14.94
N TYR A 169 24.08 -12.44 13.69
CA TYR A 169 23.54 -11.38 12.85
C TYR A 169 22.33 -11.87 12.04
N ARG A 170 21.61 -10.92 11.45
CA ARG A 170 20.46 -11.20 10.59
C ARG A 170 20.90 -11.85 9.29
N ASN A 171 20.28 -12.95 8.89
CA ASN A 171 20.51 -13.56 7.59
C ASN A 171 20.03 -12.61 6.48
N ASN A 172 20.96 -12.17 5.62
CA ASN A 172 20.72 -11.23 4.53
C ASN A 172 20.79 -11.90 3.14
N GLU A 173 20.78 -13.22 3.08
CA GLU A 173 20.69 -13.94 1.81
C GLU A 173 19.30 -13.73 1.18
N SER A 174 19.24 -13.67 -0.15
CA SER A 174 18.01 -13.36 -0.92
C SER A 174 16.79 -14.23 -0.54
N GLY A 175 16.99 -15.47 -0.13
CA GLY A 175 15.91 -16.38 0.30
C GLY A 175 15.28 -16.03 1.66
N PHE A 176 15.93 -15.17 2.45
CA PHE A 176 15.52 -14.81 3.81
C PHE A 176 15.16 -13.33 3.96
N GLU A 177 15.16 -12.54 2.88
CA GLU A 177 14.88 -11.11 2.93
C GLU A 177 13.52 -10.79 3.59
N ASN A 178 12.52 -11.65 3.34
CA ASN A 178 11.17 -11.56 3.91
C ASN A 178 10.96 -12.50 5.11
N LEU A 179 12.03 -13.04 5.69
CA LEU A 179 12.02 -13.89 6.88
C LEU A 179 12.75 -13.20 8.05
N ILE A 180 12.32 -13.52 9.27
CA ILE A 180 13.05 -13.17 10.48
C ILE A 180 14.03 -14.30 10.75
N SER A 181 15.17 -14.27 10.05
CA SER A 181 16.20 -15.30 10.15
C SER A 181 17.53 -14.73 10.63
N TYR A 182 18.27 -15.53 11.39
CA TYR A 182 19.55 -15.20 12.00
C TYR A 182 20.53 -16.36 11.84
N ASN A 183 21.80 -16.03 11.70
CA ASN A 183 22.89 -16.98 11.63
C ASN A 183 24.06 -16.56 12.54
N TRP A 184 24.89 -17.54 12.91
CA TRP A 184 26.09 -17.38 13.73
C TRP A 184 27.12 -18.47 13.41
N ASP A 185 28.31 -18.39 13.98
CA ASP A 185 29.36 -19.41 13.82
C ASP A 185 29.17 -20.56 14.82
N ALA A 186 29.50 -21.79 14.42
CA ALA A 186 29.44 -22.95 15.30
C ALA A 186 30.46 -22.83 16.45
N TYR A 187 30.10 -23.31 17.63
CA TYR A 187 31.00 -23.26 18.78
C TYR A 187 32.20 -24.20 18.57
N ALA A 188 33.39 -23.62 18.68
CA ALA A 188 34.69 -24.30 18.50
C ALA A 188 35.63 -24.09 19.70
N GLY A 189 35.06 -23.95 20.91
CA GLY A 189 35.84 -23.80 22.14
C GLY A 189 36.35 -25.14 22.71
N PHE A 190 37.08 -25.06 23.83
CA PHE A 190 37.70 -26.23 24.47
C PHE A 190 36.82 -26.91 25.53
N ASN A 191 35.74 -26.26 25.98
CA ASN A 191 34.75 -26.87 26.87
C ASN A 191 33.72 -27.67 26.05
N GLU A 192 32.91 -28.50 26.73
CA GLU A 192 31.84 -29.23 26.05
C GLU A 192 30.67 -28.28 25.78
N PHE A 193 30.24 -28.19 24.53
CA PHE A 193 29.05 -27.44 24.14
C PHE A 193 27.80 -28.00 24.84
N ASP A 194 27.00 -27.12 25.43
CA ASP A 194 25.73 -27.49 26.06
C ASP A 194 24.57 -27.09 25.14
N ARG A 195 24.41 -25.78 24.87
CA ARG A 195 23.32 -25.27 24.02
C ARG A 195 23.50 -23.81 23.60
N TYR A 196 22.77 -23.44 22.56
CA TYR A 196 22.39 -22.06 22.30
C TYR A 196 20.97 -21.77 22.82
N GLU A 197 20.76 -20.54 23.27
CA GLU A 197 19.44 -20.03 23.63
C GLU A 197 19.18 -18.72 22.87
N ILE A 198 18.09 -18.66 22.11
CA ILE A 198 17.69 -17.47 21.35
C ILE A 198 16.55 -16.79 22.05
N TYR A 199 16.73 -15.50 22.32
CA TYR A 199 15.79 -14.65 23.03
C TYR A 199 15.22 -13.58 22.12
N ARG A 200 13.95 -13.24 22.33
CA ARG A 200 13.24 -12.18 21.61
C ARG A 200 12.61 -11.19 22.58
N SER A 201 12.85 -9.91 22.34
CA SER A 201 12.15 -8.77 22.93
C SER A 201 11.30 -8.08 21.87
N GLU A 202 10.27 -7.36 22.34
CA GLU A 202 9.31 -6.64 21.49
C GLU A 202 9.15 -5.18 21.97
N GLY A 203 8.78 -4.29 21.03
CA GLY A 203 8.45 -2.89 21.29
C GLY A 203 9.56 -1.87 20.96
N ASP A 204 9.21 -0.58 21.05
CA ASP A 204 10.11 0.53 20.67
C ASP A 204 11.38 0.61 21.56
N ASN A 205 11.27 0.13 22.81
CA ASN A 205 12.34 0.05 23.80
C ASN A 205 12.78 -1.41 24.03
N CYS A 206 13.15 -2.11 22.97
CA CYS A 206 13.73 -3.44 23.10
C CYS A 206 14.83 -3.48 24.15
N SER A 207 14.80 -4.50 25.01
CA SER A 207 15.85 -4.72 26.00
C SER A 207 16.07 -6.20 26.25
N LYS A 208 17.23 -6.56 26.82
CA LYS A 208 17.45 -7.94 27.28
C LYS A 208 16.57 -8.30 28.49
N GLY A 209 16.16 -7.30 29.28
CA GLY A 209 15.42 -7.50 30.54
C GLY A 209 13.96 -7.91 30.37
N ASN A 210 13.35 -7.63 29.22
CA ASN A 210 11.98 -8.02 28.87
C ASN A 210 11.94 -9.09 27.77
N ALA A 211 13.08 -9.69 27.43
CA ALA A 211 13.14 -10.71 26.40
C ALA A 211 12.63 -12.07 26.91
N THR A 212 12.08 -12.84 25.98
CA THR A 212 11.55 -14.19 26.20
C THR A 212 12.41 -15.20 25.45
N LEU A 213 12.68 -16.34 26.07
CA LEU A 213 13.35 -17.46 25.40
C LEU A 213 12.39 -18.05 24.36
N ILE A 214 12.79 -18.06 23.08
CA ILE A 214 11.95 -18.56 21.98
C ILE A 214 12.48 -19.84 21.35
N LYS A 215 13.76 -20.16 21.53
CA LYS A 215 14.36 -21.41 21.02
C LYS A 215 15.57 -21.81 21.87
N THR A 216 15.69 -23.11 22.09
CA THR A 216 16.90 -23.77 22.62
C THR A 216 17.41 -24.76 21.57
N ILE A 217 18.72 -24.74 21.32
CA ILE A 217 19.38 -25.55 20.30
C ILE A 217 20.54 -26.30 20.96
N THR A 218 20.51 -27.63 20.94
CA THR A 218 21.54 -28.48 21.57
C THR A 218 22.49 -29.12 20.56
N ASP A 219 22.23 -28.98 19.25
CA ASP A 219 23.18 -29.35 18.21
C ASP A 219 24.10 -28.16 17.92
N VAL A 220 25.41 -28.34 18.13
CA VAL A 220 26.41 -27.31 17.88
C VAL A 220 26.46 -26.86 16.41
N ASN A 221 26.02 -27.72 15.49
CA ASN A 221 26.04 -27.45 14.06
C ASN A 221 24.75 -26.77 13.55
N GLU A 222 23.70 -26.62 14.36
CA GLU A 222 22.52 -25.83 14.01
C GLU A 222 22.82 -24.35 14.28
N THR A 223 23.31 -23.67 13.26
CA THR A 223 23.81 -22.28 13.33
C THR A 223 22.93 -21.27 12.59
N GLU A 224 21.70 -21.66 12.25
CA GLU A 224 20.69 -20.81 11.65
C GLU A 224 19.36 -20.97 12.41
N PHE A 225 18.63 -19.86 12.57
CA PHE A 225 17.31 -19.86 13.18
C PHE A 225 16.38 -18.89 12.46
N THR A 226 15.17 -19.36 12.12
CA THR A 226 14.08 -18.51 11.63
C THR A 226 12.93 -18.48 12.65
N ASP A 227 12.52 -17.28 13.06
CA ASP A 227 11.32 -17.10 13.89
C ASP A 227 10.06 -17.17 13.03
N LEU A 228 9.37 -18.32 13.07
CA LEU A 228 8.10 -18.56 12.39
C LEU A 228 6.87 -18.21 13.25
N ASN A 229 7.07 -17.87 14.53
CA ASN A 229 5.98 -17.51 15.44
C ASN A 229 6.25 -16.16 16.16
N PRO A 230 6.51 -15.08 15.41
CA PRO A 230 6.66 -13.75 16.00
C PRO A 230 5.32 -13.21 16.53
N PRO A 231 5.32 -12.29 17.52
CA PRO A 231 4.10 -11.69 18.03
C PRO A 231 3.37 -10.93 16.92
N LYS A 232 2.05 -11.12 16.83
CA LYS A 232 1.21 -10.42 15.85
C LYS A 232 1.27 -8.91 16.12
N SER A 233 1.32 -8.12 15.06
CA SER A 233 1.31 -6.64 15.14
C SER A 233 2.51 -5.99 15.85
N ALA A 234 3.57 -6.74 16.18
CA ALA A 234 4.81 -6.14 16.68
C ALA A 234 5.47 -5.33 15.55
N LYS A 235 5.74 -4.04 15.78
CA LYS A 235 6.41 -3.17 14.80
C LYS A 235 7.93 -3.34 14.80
N ARG A 236 8.50 -3.60 15.98
CA ARG A 236 9.93 -3.77 16.21
C ARG A 236 10.17 -4.99 17.10
N LEU A 237 11.10 -5.84 16.68
CA LEU A 237 11.54 -7.04 17.36
C LEU A 237 13.04 -7.00 17.53
N CYS A 238 13.55 -7.54 18.62
CA CYS A 238 14.97 -7.60 18.88
C CYS A 238 15.39 -8.97 19.39
N TYR A 239 16.49 -9.47 18.85
CA TYR A 239 16.96 -10.82 19.09
C TYR A 239 18.38 -10.81 19.63
N PHE A 240 18.68 -11.78 20.48
CA PHE A 240 20.04 -12.06 20.90
C PHE A 240 20.18 -13.54 21.24
N ILE A 241 21.41 -14.03 21.17
CA ILE A 241 21.77 -15.40 21.51
C ILE A 241 22.55 -15.43 22.82
N LYS A 242 22.40 -16.51 23.58
CA LYS A 242 23.29 -16.91 24.67
C LYS A 242 23.92 -18.25 24.35
N VAL A 243 25.21 -18.37 24.64
CA VAL A 243 25.99 -19.59 24.40
C VAL A 243 26.32 -20.24 25.74
N TYR A 244 25.97 -21.50 25.90
CA TYR A 244 26.23 -22.27 27.12
C TYR A 244 27.19 -23.43 26.83
N THR A 245 28.09 -23.66 27.76
CA THR A 245 28.97 -24.84 27.83
C THR A 245 28.68 -25.60 29.12
N ASN A 246 29.33 -26.74 29.31
CA ASN A 246 29.28 -27.48 30.57
C ASN A 246 29.80 -26.69 31.80
N GLN A 247 30.44 -25.53 31.60
CA GLN A 247 30.86 -24.60 32.67
C GLN A 247 29.82 -23.49 32.96
N GLY A 248 28.71 -23.43 32.22
CA GLY A 248 27.65 -22.42 32.37
C GLY A 248 27.56 -21.47 31.18
N LEU A 249 27.10 -20.24 31.42
CA LEU A 249 26.98 -19.20 30.38
C LEU A 249 28.38 -18.72 29.95
N LEU A 250 28.73 -18.97 28.70
CA LEU A 250 29.98 -18.50 28.10
C LEU A 250 29.88 -17.02 27.72
N GLY A 251 28.79 -16.63 27.06
CA GLY A 251 28.49 -15.23 26.79
C GLY A 251 27.19 -15.01 26.04
N GLU A 252 26.95 -13.75 25.68
CA GLU A 252 25.70 -13.28 25.08
C GLU A 252 25.94 -12.19 24.04
N SER A 253 25.15 -12.20 22.96
CA SER A 253 25.33 -11.25 21.87
C SER A 253 24.80 -9.87 22.22
N TYR A 254 25.15 -8.87 21.41
CA TYR A 254 24.38 -7.63 21.35
C TYR A 254 22.95 -7.90 20.84
N LEU A 255 22.05 -6.95 21.11
CA LEU A 255 20.70 -6.98 20.55
C LEU A 255 20.78 -6.65 19.06
N ASN A 256 20.24 -7.52 18.22
CA ASN A 256 19.98 -7.25 16.81
C ASN A 256 18.51 -6.86 16.66
N ASP A 257 18.24 -5.62 16.26
CA ASP A 257 16.89 -5.14 16.05
C ASP A 257 16.42 -5.29 14.60
N PHE A 258 15.11 -5.44 14.44
CA PHE A 258 14.45 -5.60 13.16
C PHE A 258 13.06 -4.96 13.17
N THR A 259 12.75 -4.21 12.12
CA THR A 259 11.43 -3.59 11.93
C THR A 259 10.58 -4.43 10.97
N THR A 260 9.41 -4.84 11.42
CA THR A 260 8.54 -5.78 10.69
C THR A 260 7.87 -5.16 9.46
N GLU A 261 7.90 -3.83 9.30
CA GLU A 261 7.40 -3.12 8.11
C GLU A 261 8.13 -3.53 6.82
N TYR A 262 9.37 -4.04 6.94
CA TYR A 262 10.17 -4.49 5.80
C TYR A 262 9.82 -5.90 5.33
N ILE A 263 9.05 -6.68 6.10
CA ILE A 263 8.61 -8.01 5.68
C ILE A 263 7.49 -7.87 4.66
N ARG A 264 7.80 -8.17 3.39
CA ARG A 264 6.80 -8.11 2.33
C ARG A 264 6.13 -9.48 2.18
N PRO A 265 4.79 -9.56 2.27
CA PRO A 265 4.10 -10.81 1.99
C PRO A 265 4.32 -11.24 0.54
N SER A 266 4.38 -12.55 0.33
CA SER A 266 4.49 -13.17 -0.98
C SER A 266 3.14 -13.13 -1.70
N PRO A 267 3.08 -12.67 -2.97
CA PRO A 267 1.84 -12.65 -3.73
C PRO A 267 1.40 -14.06 -4.14
N VAL A 268 0.11 -14.17 -4.46
CA VAL A 268 -0.49 -15.38 -5.03
C VAL A 268 -1.01 -15.09 -6.43
N ASN A 269 -1.13 -16.14 -7.24
CA ASN A 269 -1.65 -16.02 -8.59
C ASN A 269 -3.19 -16.02 -8.57
N LEU A 270 -3.80 -14.87 -8.90
CA LEU A 270 -5.21 -14.72 -9.18
C LEU A 270 -5.49 -15.22 -10.61
N TYR A 271 -6.28 -16.29 -10.72
CA TYR A 271 -6.69 -16.82 -12.02
C TYR A 271 -7.74 -15.91 -12.67
N GLU A 272 -7.88 -16.02 -13.99
CA GLU A 272 -8.85 -15.24 -14.77
C GLU A 272 -10.27 -15.39 -14.20
N PRO A 273 -10.92 -14.28 -13.79
CA PRO A 273 -12.25 -14.33 -13.20
C PRO A 273 -13.31 -14.75 -14.21
N THR A 274 -14.31 -15.51 -13.77
CA THR A 274 -15.45 -15.90 -14.61
C THR A 274 -16.67 -15.04 -14.28
N VAL A 275 -17.23 -14.40 -15.31
CA VAL A 275 -18.46 -13.60 -15.19
C VAL A 275 -19.67 -14.47 -15.48
N ASN A 276 -20.62 -14.51 -14.55
CA ASN A 276 -21.90 -15.18 -14.73
C ASN A 276 -23.04 -14.21 -14.37
N SER A 277 -23.65 -13.60 -15.40
CA SER A 277 -24.68 -12.57 -15.24
C SER A 277 -24.18 -11.44 -14.31
N ASN A 278 -24.78 -11.27 -13.13
CA ASN A 278 -24.46 -10.22 -12.16
C ASN A 278 -23.49 -10.67 -11.06
N GLN A 279 -22.77 -11.77 -11.27
CA GLN A 279 -21.79 -12.29 -10.31
C GLN A 279 -20.43 -12.47 -10.99
N ILE A 280 -19.37 -12.23 -10.23
CA ILE A 280 -17.99 -12.47 -10.69
C ILE A 280 -17.35 -13.47 -9.73
N SER A 281 -16.87 -14.59 -10.26
CA SER A 281 -16.21 -15.63 -9.48
C SER A 281 -14.70 -15.56 -9.64
N PHE A 282 -14.00 -15.63 -8.52
CA PHE A 282 -12.55 -15.51 -8.39
C PHE A 282 -11.98 -16.79 -7.79
N ASN A 283 -10.81 -17.20 -8.28
CA ASN A 283 -10.03 -18.28 -7.71
C ASN A 283 -8.54 -17.90 -7.73
N TRP A 284 -7.75 -18.37 -6.77
CA TRP A 284 -6.32 -18.07 -6.69
C TRP A 284 -5.52 -19.24 -6.10
N SER A 285 -4.19 -19.18 -6.24
CA SER A 285 -3.28 -20.14 -5.59
C SER A 285 -3.22 -19.92 -4.08
N LYS A 286 -3.03 -20.99 -3.30
CA LYS A 286 -2.79 -20.89 -1.85
C LYS A 286 -1.50 -20.09 -1.57
N SER A 287 -1.49 -19.34 -0.47
CA SER A 287 -0.31 -18.60 0.00
C SER A 287 0.61 -19.57 0.73
N GLU A 288 1.88 -19.54 0.37
CA GLU A 288 2.96 -20.25 1.05
C GLU A 288 3.77 -19.29 1.95
N ASP A 289 3.27 -18.07 2.16
CA ASP A 289 3.94 -17.08 2.99
C ASP A 289 3.94 -17.52 4.47
N PRO A 290 5.11 -17.67 5.12
CA PRO A 290 5.16 -18.15 6.50
C PRO A 290 4.49 -17.23 7.52
N TYR A 291 4.30 -15.95 7.17
CA TYR A 291 3.65 -14.94 7.99
C TYR A 291 2.25 -14.59 7.49
N PHE A 292 1.64 -15.43 6.65
CA PHE A 292 0.32 -15.21 6.07
C PHE A 292 -0.75 -14.98 7.15
N SER A 293 -1.61 -13.98 6.92
CA SER A 293 -2.71 -13.59 7.80
C SER A 293 -4.06 -13.83 7.14
N HIS A 294 -4.32 -13.18 6.00
CA HIS A 294 -5.59 -13.26 5.28
C HIS A 294 -5.46 -12.72 3.85
N TYR A 295 -6.46 -13.00 3.03
CA TYR A 295 -6.62 -12.35 1.73
C TYR A 295 -7.56 -11.15 1.81
N GLU A 296 -7.32 -10.15 0.98
CA GLU A 296 -8.26 -9.06 0.71
C GLU A 296 -8.49 -8.98 -0.80
N LEU A 297 -9.74 -9.15 -1.23
CA LEU A 297 -10.15 -8.86 -2.60
C LEU A 297 -10.64 -7.41 -2.65
N ALA A 298 -10.12 -6.63 -3.59
CA ALA A 298 -10.54 -5.25 -3.82
C ALA A 298 -10.79 -5.01 -5.31
N PHE A 299 -11.50 -3.94 -5.63
CA PHE A 299 -11.63 -3.45 -7.01
C PHE A 299 -11.14 -2.00 -7.13
N SER A 300 -10.70 -1.64 -8.33
CA SER A 300 -10.26 -0.29 -8.68
C SER A 300 -10.73 0.12 -10.08
N ASN A 301 -10.75 1.44 -10.32
CA ASN A 301 -10.91 2.03 -11.66
C ASN A 301 -9.60 2.09 -12.47
N TYR A 302 -8.46 1.70 -11.89
CA TYR A 302 -7.15 1.66 -12.54
C TYR A 302 -6.46 0.30 -12.36
N GLY A 303 -5.68 -0.10 -13.36
CA GLY A 303 -4.85 -1.31 -13.36
C GLY A 303 -3.50 -1.14 -12.63
N GLY A 304 -3.51 -0.52 -11.45
CA GLY A 304 -2.31 -0.21 -10.67
C GLY A 304 -1.72 1.19 -10.94
N GLY A 305 -0.66 1.53 -10.20
CA GLY A 305 -0.01 2.86 -10.23
C GLY A 305 -0.51 3.83 -9.16
N THR A 306 -0.15 5.11 -9.30
CA THR A 306 -0.57 6.22 -8.43
C THR A 306 -1.06 7.39 -9.28
N GLY A 307 -2.22 7.24 -9.92
CA GLY A 307 -2.84 8.28 -10.74
C GLY A 307 -3.75 9.20 -9.92
N SER A 308 -3.82 10.49 -10.28
CA SER A 308 -4.85 11.39 -9.74
C SER A 308 -6.24 10.88 -10.15
N GLY A 309 -7.07 10.49 -9.19
CA GLY A 309 -8.40 9.93 -9.44
C GLY A 309 -8.48 8.40 -9.33
N GLN A 310 -7.40 7.71 -8.94
CA GLN A 310 -7.46 6.31 -8.54
C GLN A 310 -8.34 6.16 -7.31
N GLN A 311 -9.27 5.21 -7.38
CA GLN A 311 -10.11 4.80 -6.27
C GLN A 311 -10.04 3.28 -6.15
N GLU A 312 -9.90 2.79 -4.93
CA GLU A 312 -9.86 1.37 -4.60
C GLU A 312 -10.83 1.13 -3.44
N TYR A 313 -11.60 0.05 -3.53
CA TYR A 313 -12.57 -0.34 -2.52
C TYR A 313 -12.45 -1.83 -2.23
N THR A 314 -12.39 -2.18 -0.95
CA THR A 314 -12.43 -3.57 -0.48
C THR A 314 -13.76 -4.21 -0.83
N VAL A 315 -13.71 -5.38 -1.47
CA VAL A 315 -14.86 -6.24 -1.78
C VAL A 315 -15.07 -7.23 -0.63
N ALA A 316 -14.00 -7.90 -0.21
CA ALA A 316 -14.04 -8.89 0.86
C ALA A 316 -12.69 -9.04 1.58
N ILE A 317 -12.76 -9.28 2.89
CA ILE A 317 -11.63 -9.72 3.72
C ILE A 317 -11.88 -11.18 4.10
N LEU A 318 -10.99 -12.07 3.69
CA LEU A 318 -11.13 -13.52 3.79
C LEU A 318 -10.16 -14.06 4.84
N ASN A 319 -10.61 -14.09 6.10
CA ASN A 319 -9.79 -14.47 7.25
C ASN A 319 -9.48 -15.98 7.36
N ASN A 320 -10.21 -16.84 6.63
CA ASN A 320 -9.89 -18.26 6.59
C ASN A 320 -8.73 -18.48 5.59
N ILE A 321 -7.57 -18.86 6.12
CA ILE A 321 -6.33 -19.03 5.35
C ILE A 321 -6.41 -20.13 4.28
N GLU A 322 -7.37 -21.05 4.39
CA GLU A 322 -7.57 -22.11 3.40
C GLU A 322 -8.48 -21.68 2.24
N THR A 323 -9.10 -20.49 2.32
CA THR A 323 -9.99 -19.98 1.26
C THR A 323 -9.18 -19.57 0.03
N THR A 324 -9.49 -20.19 -1.12
CA THR A 324 -8.84 -19.93 -2.41
C THR A 324 -9.81 -19.51 -3.51
N SER A 325 -11.06 -19.20 -3.12
CA SER A 325 -12.14 -18.81 -4.04
C SER A 325 -13.09 -17.83 -3.38
N PHE A 326 -13.69 -16.93 -4.17
CA PHE A 326 -14.74 -16.01 -3.72
C PHE A 326 -15.69 -15.69 -4.88
N VAL A 327 -16.98 -15.50 -4.56
CA VAL A 327 -17.98 -15.02 -5.53
C VAL A 327 -18.46 -13.66 -5.08
N ASP A 328 -18.19 -12.65 -5.89
CA ASP A 328 -18.76 -11.32 -5.72
C ASP A 328 -20.19 -11.32 -6.27
N GLU A 329 -21.16 -11.35 -5.35
CA GLU A 329 -22.59 -11.31 -5.67
C GLU A 329 -23.12 -9.89 -5.90
N ASN A 330 -22.30 -8.87 -5.60
CA ASN A 330 -22.66 -7.48 -5.81
C ASN A 330 -21.49 -6.67 -6.41
N PRO A 331 -21.06 -6.99 -7.64
CA PRO A 331 -19.98 -6.27 -8.32
C PRO A 331 -20.23 -4.76 -8.40
N PRO A 332 -19.20 -3.92 -8.56
CA PRO A 332 -19.37 -2.48 -8.53
C PRO A 332 -20.26 -1.96 -9.67
N TYR A 333 -20.82 -0.76 -9.47
CA TYR A 333 -21.46 0.01 -10.54
C TYR A 333 -20.39 0.72 -11.39
N LEU A 334 -19.52 -0.09 -12.00
CA LEU A 334 -18.41 0.36 -12.82
C LEU A 334 -18.25 -0.60 -13.99
N GLU A 335 -18.10 -0.08 -15.19
CA GLU A 335 -17.72 -0.86 -16.36
C GLU A 335 -16.25 -1.30 -16.25
N ASN A 336 -16.01 -2.57 -16.55
CA ASN A 336 -14.70 -3.20 -16.62
C ASN A 336 -13.81 -2.95 -15.38
N PRO A 337 -14.27 -3.28 -14.16
CA PRO A 337 -13.49 -3.05 -12.94
C PRO A 337 -12.18 -3.85 -12.94
N PHE A 338 -11.12 -3.25 -12.38
CA PHE A 338 -9.88 -3.97 -12.08
C PHE A 338 -9.99 -4.62 -10.71
N TYR A 339 -10.10 -5.94 -10.64
CA TYR A 339 -10.07 -6.66 -9.37
C TYR A 339 -8.64 -7.07 -9.03
N VAL A 340 -8.23 -6.83 -7.78
CA VAL A 340 -6.90 -7.16 -7.26
C VAL A 340 -7.03 -7.99 -5.99
N LEU A 341 -6.16 -8.98 -5.84
CA LEU A 341 -6.08 -9.81 -4.64
C LEU A 341 -4.81 -9.46 -3.86
N TYR A 342 -5.00 -8.93 -2.65
CA TYR A 342 -3.92 -8.67 -1.71
C TYR A 342 -3.73 -9.84 -0.75
N VAL A 343 -2.45 -10.18 -0.52
CA VAL A 343 -2.04 -11.08 0.56
C VAL A 343 -1.54 -10.21 1.70
N HIS A 344 -2.11 -10.39 2.89
CA HIS A 344 -1.69 -9.70 4.10
C HIS A 344 -0.88 -10.63 5.00
N ASN A 345 0.15 -10.10 5.65
CA ASN A 345 0.87 -10.82 6.70
C ASN A 345 0.40 -10.44 8.10
N ILE A 346 0.87 -11.16 9.13
CA ILE A 346 0.51 -10.96 10.54
C ILE A 346 1.00 -9.63 11.14
N PHE A 347 1.80 -8.86 10.39
CA PHE A 347 2.28 -7.52 10.79
C PHE A 347 1.42 -6.39 10.20
N GLY A 348 0.51 -6.71 9.28
CA GLY A 348 -0.37 -5.75 8.60
C GLY A 348 0.21 -5.20 7.29
N ASN A 349 1.32 -5.75 6.79
CA ASN A 349 1.82 -5.42 5.45
C ASN A 349 1.01 -6.19 4.40
N LYS A 350 0.88 -5.61 3.21
CA LYS A 350 0.16 -6.22 2.08
C LYS A 350 1.00 -6.27 0.81
N THR A 351 0.66 -7.17 -0.11
CA THR A 351 1.30 -7.25 -1.43
C THR A 351 1.06 -5.98 -2.24
N SER A 352 1.93 -5.74 -3.23
CA SER A 352 1.73 -4.65 -4.20
C SER A 352 0.61 -4.98 -5.18
N PHE A 353 -0.04 -3.94 -5.74
CA PHE A 353 -1.11 -4.11 -6.74
C PHE A 353 -0.60 -4.87 -7.97
N VAL A 354 0.57 -4.48 -8.48
CA VAL A 354 1.23 -5.11 -9.63
C VAL A 354 2.41 -5.95 -9.13
N ASN A 355 2.53 -7.16 -9.65
CA ASN A 355 3.68 -8.03 -9.45
C ASN A 355 4.12 -8.62 -10.80
N TYR A 356 5.43 -8.89 -10.95
CA TYR A 356 6.02 -9.36 -12.21
C TYR A 356 6.13 -10.89 -12.30
N ASP A 357 6.03 -11.60 -11.16
CA ASP A 357 6.20 -13.05 -11.07
C ASP A 357 4.87 -13.79 -11.17
N VAL A 358 3.79 -13.18 -10.68
CA VAL A 358 2.43 -13.75 -10.69
C VAL A 358 1.39 -12.70 -11.06
N THR A 359 0.26 -13.15 -11.59
CA THR A 359 -0.88 -12.26 -11.88
C THR A 359 -1.65 -11.98 -10.60
N THR A 360 -1.63 -10.74 -10.11
CA THR A 360 -2.31 -10.31 -8.88
C THR A 360 -3.65 -9.62 -9.13
N PHE A 361 -3.94 -9.23 -10.36
CA PHE A 361 -5.13 -8.48 -10.73
C PHE A 361 -5.62 -8.80 -12.15
N TRP A 362 -6.90 -8.53 -12.42
CA TRP A 362 -7.53 -8.65 -13.72
C TRP A 362 -8.46 -7.47 -14.00
N GLU A 363 -8.45 -6.94 -15.22
CA GLU A 363 -9.57 -6.14 -15.73
C GLU A 363 -10.67 -7.11 -16.16
N VAL A 364 -11.81 -7.07 -15.47
CA VAL A 364 -12.89 -8.03 -15.72
C VAL A 364 -13.88 -7.42 -16.71
N ASN A 365 -14.08 -8.03 -17.88
CA ASN A 365 -15.07 -7.58 -18.85
C ASN A 365 -16.49 -7.75 -18.30
N TYR A 366 -17.02 -6.69 -17.67
CA TYR A 366 -18.27 -6.69 -16.93
C TYR A 366 -18.90 -5.30 -16.92
N LYS A 367 -20.21 -5.24 -17.12
CA LYS A 367 -21.01 -4.02 -16.96
C LYS A 367 -22.40 -4.41 -16.44
N ARG A 368 -22.84 -3.79 -15.35
CA ARG A 368 -24.22 -3.91 -14.88
C ARG A 368 -25.18 -3.36 -15.92
N GLN A 369 -26.34 -3.99 -16.09
CA GLN A 369 -27.36 -3.53 -17.02
C GLN A 369 -27.87 -2.12 -16.66
N GLU A 370 -27.85 -1.76 -15.38
CA GLU A 370 -28.21 -0.44 -14.88
C GLU A 370 -27.29 0.69 -15.36
N ILE A 371 -26.05 0.38 -15.73
CA ILE A 371 -25.06 1.38 -16.11
C ILE A 371 -25.35 1.86 -17.53
N ILE A 372 -25.51 3.17 -17.66
CA ILE A 372 -25.76 3.85 -18.92
C ILE A 372 -24.46 3.86 -19.74
N ASP A 373 -24.54 3.63 -21.05
CA ASP A 373 -23.38 3.54 -21.94
C ASP A 373 -22.78 4.90 -22.33
N ILE A 374 -22.56 5.76 -21.34
CA ILE A 374 -22.03 7.12 -21.47
C ILE A 374 -20.99 7.34 -20.38
N LYS A 375 -19.81 7.84 -20.75
CA LYS A 375 -18.72 8.15 -19.79
C LYS A 375 -18.85 9.55 -19.18
N ALA A 376 -19.42 10.49 -19.94
CA ALA A 376 -19.57 11.89 -19.57
C ALA A 376 -20.88 12.45 -20.13
N ILE A 377 -21.71 13.04 -19.27
CA ILE A 377 -22.99 13.65 -19.61
C ILE A 377 -22.86 15.17 -19.56
N GLU A 378 -23.00 15.82 -20.71
CA GLU A 378 -22.99 17.29 -20.85
C GLU A 378 -24.35 17.89 -20.49
N SER A 379 -25.42 17.18 -20.85
CA SER A 379 -26.77 17.65 -20.60
C SER A 379 -27.75 16.49 -20.46
N TYR A 380 -28.86 16.74 -19.78
CA TYR A 380 -29.93 15.77 -19.60
C TYR A 380 -31.29 16.47 -19.60
N ALA A 381 -32.34 15.73 -19.95
CA ALA A 381 -33.73 16.14 -19.80
C ALA A 381 -34.53 14.96 -19.23
N VAL A 382 -35.33 15.21 -18.21
CA VAL A 382 -36.23 14.22 -17.60
C VAL A 382 -37.58 14.32 -18.28
N ASP A 383 -38.12 13.20 -18.79
CA ASP A 383 -39.48 13.18 -19.31
C ASP A 383 -40.49 13.28 -18.16
N ASN A 384 -41.50 14.14 -18.31
CA ASN A 384 -42.50 14.37 -17.29
C ASN A 384 -43.74 13.48 -17.43
N THR A 385 -43.74 12.53 -18.37
CA THR A 385 -44.88 11.63 -18.65
C THR A 385 -44.53 10.15 -18.71
N GLU A 386 -43.27 9.79 -18.86
CA GLU A 386 -42.80 8.40 -19.03
C GLU A 386 -41.50 8.14 -18.23
N PRO A 387 -41.11 6.85 -18.04
CA PRO A 387 -39.96 6.52 -17.21
C PRO A 387 -38.61 6.74 -17.91
N VAL A 388 -38.41 7.92 -18.50
CA VAL A 388 -37.30 8.21 -19.41
C VAL A 388 -36.48 9.42 -18.99
N VAL A 389 -35.17 9.30 -19.14
CA VAL A 389 -34.23 10.43 -19.13
C VAL A 389 -33.46 10.42 -20.44
N TYR A 390 -33.36 11.59 -21.04
CA TYR A 390 -32.53 11.85 -22.21
C TYR A 390 -31.16 12.31 -21.76
N PHE A 391 -30.10 11.71 -22.29
CA PHE A 391 -28.73 12.06 -21.98
C PHE A 391 -27.99 12.50 -23.23
N TYR A 392 -27.43 13.69 -23.21
CA TYR A 392 -26.52 14.20 -24.24
C TYR A 392 -25.08 14.13 -23.70
N GLY A 393 -24.24 13.32 -24.32
CA GLY A 393 -22.93 13.00 -23.77
C GLY A 393 -22.02 12.21 -24.70
N LYS A 394 -20.85 11.84 -24.18
CA LYS A 394 -19.82 11.07 -24.89
C LYS A 394 -19.91 9.59 -24.54
N GLU A 395 -19.84 8.76 -25.58
CA GLU A 395 -19.66 7.30 -25.45
C GLU A 395 -18.17 6.94 -25.27
N ARG A 396 -17.90 5.68 -24.91
CA ARG A 396 -16.55 5.14 -24.77
C ARG A 396 -15.76 5.21 -26.09
N GLY A 397 -14.47 5.51 -26.01
CA GLY A 397 -13.59 5.58 -27.19
C GLY A 397 -13.90 6.74 -28.16
N GLN A 398 -14.91 7.56 -27.86
CA GLN A 398 -15.26 8.76 -28.61
C GLN A 398 -14.78 9.99 -27.84
N GLU A 399 -13.90 10.79 -28.45
CA GLU A 399 -13.37 12.02 -27.85
C GLU A 399 -14.22 13.25 -28.22
N THR A 400 -14.76 13.25 -29.45
CA THR A 400 -15.39 14.42 -30.08
C THR A 400 -16.84 14.20 -30.49
N ILE A 401 -17.33 12.95 -30.46
CA ILE A 401 -18.69 12.60 -30.87
C ILE A 401 -19.60 12.62 -29.65
N TYR A 402 -20.68 13.41 -29.74
CA TYR A 402 -21.72 13.45 -28.74
C TYR A 402 -23.00 12.85 -29.31
N ASN A 403 -23.64 11.96 -28.58
CA ASN A 403 -24.93 11.39 -28.96
C ASN A 403 -25.97 11.70 -27.89
N ILE A 404 -27.23 11.59 -28.29
CA ILE A 404 -28.37 11.64 -27.38
C ILE A 404 -28.86 10.21 -27.15
N HIS A 405 -28.97 9.80 -25.91
CA HIS A 405 -29.51 8.50 -25.51
C HIS A 405 -30.85 8.68 -24.82
N ARG A 406 -31.84 7.90 -25.23
CA ARG A 406 -33.12 7.77 -24.54
C ARG A 406 -33.04 6.58 -23.60
N PHE A 407 -32.90 6.82 -22.30
CA PHE A 407 -32.73 5.77 -21.31
C PHE A 407 -33.99 5.60 -20.48
N ASN A 408 -34.52 4.37 -20.45
CA ASN A 408 -35.65 4.01 -19.60
C ASN A 408 -35.16 3.40 -18.29
N TYR A 409 -35.41 4.09 -17.18
CA TYR A 409 -34.90 3.69 -15.86
C TYR A 409 -35.75 2.60 -15.18
N GLU A 410 -36.92 2.24 -15.72
CA GLU A 410 -37.68 1.08 -15.27
C GLU A 410 -37.19 -0.21 -15.94
N THR A 411 -36.92 -0.18 -17.24
CA THR A 411 -36.39 -1.33 -17.99
C THR A 411 -34.87 -1.44 -17.90
N LYS A 412 -34.19 -0.39 -17.44
CA LYS A 412 -32.72 -0.27 -17.36
C LYS A 412 -32.06 -0.45 -18.72
N GLN A 413 -32.62 0.19 -19.75
CA GLN A 413 -32.14 0.04 -21.12
C GLN A 413 -32.15 1.38 -21.86
N THR A 414 -31.16 1.56 -22.73
CA THR A 414 -31.20 2.59 -23.76
C THR A 414 -32.14 2.11 -24.87
N GLU A 415 -33.27 2.80 -25.03
CA GLU A 415 -34.33 2.43 -25.98
C GLU A 415 -34.11 3.04 -27.36
N ALA A 416 -33.37 4.15 -27.45
CA ALA A 416 -32.98 4.79 -28.70
C ALA A 416 -31.68 5.61 -28.53
N VAL A 417 -30.96 5.81 -29.63
CA VAL A 417 -29.81 6.71 -29.74
C VAL A 417 -30.03 7.60 -30.96
N SER A 418 -29.68 8.89 -30.87
CA SER A 418 -29.86 9.86 -31.96
C SER A 418 -29.23 9.37 -33.26
N ASN A 419 -30.01 9.34 -34.33
CA ASN A 419 -29.55 8.92 -35.67
C ASN A 419 -28.80 10.02 -36.43
N TYR A 420 -28.76 11.24 -35.89
CA TYR A 420 -28.00 12.37 -36.39
C TYR A 420 -27.21 12.99 -35.25
N THR A 421 -25.89 13.07 -35.42
CA THR A 421 -24.97 13.49 -34.37
C THR A 421 -24.92 15.02 -34.28
N PRO A 422 -25.12 15.61 -33.09
CA PRO A 422 -24.76 17.00 -32.81
C PRO A 422 -23.29 17.31 -33.14
N ASN A 423 -23.06 18.35 -33.94
CA ASN A 423 -21.73 18.70 -34.45
C ASN A 423 -21.02 19.77 -33.61
N PHE A 424 -21.75 20.47 -32.74
CA PHE A 424 -21.23 21.55 -31.91
C PHE A 424 -21.57 21.32 -30.44
N SER A 425 -20.62 21.63 -29.56
CA SER A 425 -20.89 21.76 -28.13
C SER A 425 -21.82 22.94 -27.89
N THR A 426 -22.79 22.77 -26.99
CA THR A 426 -23.70 23.84 -26.60
C THR A 426 -23.75 23.98 -25.08
N GLY A 427 -23.81 25.21 -24.60
CA GLY A 427 -24.08 25.53 -23.18
C GLY A 427 -25.58 25.57 -22.86
N ILE A 428 -26.45 25.40 -23.87
CA ILE A 428 -27.89 25.38 -23.70
C ILE A 428 -28.33 23.95 -23.37
N PRO A 429 -28.99 23.72 -22.22
CA PRO A 429 -29.46 22.39 -21.87
C PRO A 429 -30.44 21.84 -22.90
N ILE A 430 -30.36 20.53 -23.17
CA ILE A 430 -31.37 19.85 -23.98
C ILE A 430 -32.75 19.95 -23.30
N LYS A 431 -33.82 20.04 -24.08
CA LYS A 431 -35.18 20.17 -23.56
C LYS A 431 -36.14 19.25 -24.28
N THR A 432 -37.01 18.60 -23.53
CA THR A 432 -38.20 17.91 -24.05
C THR A 432 -39.38 18.85 -24.01
N ILE A 433 -40.01 19.12 -25.15
CA ILE A 433 -41.15 20.03 -25.24
C ILE A 433 -42.27 19.32 -26.00
N ARG A 434 -43.46 19.29 -25.40
CA ARG A 434 -44.67 18.79 -26.05
C ARG A 434 -45.33 19.91 -26.83
N THR A 435 -45.40 19.74 -28.15
CA THR A 435 -45.97 20.72 -29.08
C THR A 435 -47.19 20.11 -29.78
N SER A 436 -47.80 20.84 -30.72
CA SER A 436 -48.80 20.28 -31.64
C SER A 436 -48.24 19.17 -32.53
N TYR A 437 -46.92 19.03 -32.64
CA TYR A 437 -46.22 18.02 -33.44
C TYR A 437 -45.80 16.78 -32.64
N GLY A 438 -46.28 16.62 -31.40
CA GLY A 438 -45.94 15.52 -30.51
C GLY A 438 -44.95 15.91 -29.41
N ASN A 439 -44.34 14.91 -28.76
CA ASN A 439 -43.24 15.12 -27.83
C ASN A 439 -41.93 15.19 -28.64
N GLU A 440 -41.18 16.26 -28.48
CA GLU A 440 -39.98 16.53 -29.27
C GLU A 440 -38.81 16.89 -28.34
N LEU A 441 -37.61 16.45 -28.70
CA LEU A 441 -36.38 16.82 -28.02
C LEU A 441 -35.63 17.87 -28.84
N PHE A 442 -35.16 18.91 -28.17
CA PHE A 442 -34.45 20.05 -28.76
C PHE A 442 -33.03 20.14 -28.23
N ILE A 443 -32.10 20.35 -29.14
CA ILE A 443 -30.71 20.70 -28.85
C ILE A 443 -30.30 21.89 -29.72
N GLU A 444 -29.63 22.87 -29.12
CA GLU A 444 -29.10 24.00 -29.88
C GLU A 444 -27.80 23.59 -30.59
N GLN A 445 -27.68 23.98 -31.86
CA GLN A 445 -26.56 23.69 -32.74
C GLN A 445 -26.29 24.93 -33.61
N ALA A 446 -25.33 25.76 -33.19
CA ALA A 446 -24.90 26.96 -33.92
C ALA A 446 -26.05 27.93 -34.25
N SER A 447 -26.85 28.30 -33.25
CA SER A 447 -28.06 29.15 -33.29
C SER A 447 -29.30 28.53 -33.96
N GLU A 448 -29.24 27.28 -34.40
CA GLU A 448 -30.41 26.50 -34.80
C GLU A 448 -30.84 25.55 -33.68
N LEU A 449 -32.12 25.16 -33.63
CA LEU A 449 -32.57 24.07 -32.76
C LEU A 449 -32.79 22.81 -33.59
N TYR A 450 -31.96 21.80 -33.39
CA TYR A 450 -32.21 20.49 -33.97
C TYR A 450 -33.33 19.80 -33.20
N VAL A 451 -34.31 19.29 -33.95
CA VAL A 451 -35.52 18.67 -33.42
C VAL A 451 -35.48 17.18 -33.69
N TYR A 452 -35.64 16.40 -32.63
CA TYR A 452 -35.75 14.95 -32.69
C TYR A 452 -37.14 14.52 -32.24
N ASP A 453 -37.66 13.45 -32.83
CA ASP A 453 -38.80 12.74 -32.25
C ASP A 453 -38.38 12.15 -30.89
N ALA A 454 -39.06 12.51 -29.81
CA ALA A 454 -38.60 12.14 -28.48
C ALA A 454 -38.67 10.63 -28.23
N ALA A 455 -39.57 9.89 -28.88
CA ALA A 455 -39.72 8.44 -28.65
C ALA A 455 -38.63 7.64 -29.38
N THR A 456 -38.27 8.05 -30.59
CA THR A 456 -37.36 7.30 -31.48
C THR A 456 -35.96 7.91 -31.58
N LEU A 457 -35.78 9.15 -31.15
CA LEU A 457 -34.59 9.98 -31.40
C LEU A 457 -34.21 10.09 -32.88
N GLU A 458 -35.18 9.94 -33.79
CA GLU A 458 -34.99 10.27 -35.19
C GLU A 458 -34.99 11.79 -35.38
N TYR A 459 -33.94 12.29 -36.03
CA TYR A 459 -33.87 13.69 -36.45
C TYR A 459 -35.00 14.02 -37.43
N LYS A 460 -35.74 15.09 -37.12
CA LYS A 460 -36.85 15.57 -37.95
C LYS A 460 -36.38 16.70 -38.86
N TYR A 461 -35.84 17.76 -38.27
CA TYR A 461 -35.43 18.99 -38.96
C TYR A 461 -34.73 19.96 -37.98
N ALA A 462 -34.22 21.08 -38.49
CA ALA A 462 -33.71 22.19 -37.71
C ALA A 462 -34.69 23.38 -37.75
N LEU A 463 -34.93 24.00 -36.60
CA LEU A 463 -35.61 25.29 -36.51
C LEU A 463 -34.57 26.40 -36.57
N ASN A 464 -34.64 27.21 -37.63
CA ASN A 464 -33.75 28.35 -37.80
C ASN A 464 -34.51 29.66 -37.52
N PRO A 465 -34.25 30.32 -36.38
CA PRO A 465 -34.89 31.59 -36.04
C PRO A 465 -34.36 32.78 -36.87
N ASN A 466 -33.30 32.61 -37.67
CA ASN A 466 -32.59 33.68 -38.39
C ASN A 466 -32.13 34.84 -37.47
N ILE A 467 -31.79 34.51 -36.23
CA ILE A 467 -31.20 35.45 -35.26
C ILE A 467 -29.80 34.95 -34.87
N LEU A 468 -28.91 35.88 -34.55
CA LEU A 468 -27.54 35.57 -34.19
C LEU A 468 -27.43 35.32 -32.68
N GLY A 469 -26.88 34.16 -32.30
CA GLY A 469 -26.47 33.87 -30.92
C GLY A 469 -27.66 33.60 -30.00
N VAL A 470 -28.30 32.43 -30.16
CA VAL A 470 -29.30 31.92 -29.22
C VAL A 470 -28.60 31.51 -27.92
N HIS A 471 -29.07 32.00 -26.78
CA HIS A 471 -28.55 31.67 -25.44
C HIS A 471 -29.54 30.92 -24.56
N ASP A 472 -30.83 31.05 -24.84
CA ASP A 472 -31.86 30.19 -24.26
C ASP A 472 -33.12 30.25 -25.13
N PHE A 473 -33.99 29.26 -24.95
CA PHE A 473 -35.29 29.20 -25.61
C PHE A 473 -36.35 28.58 -24.71
N ILE A 474 -37.61 29.00 -24.86
CA ILE A 474 -38.76 28.37 -24.18
C ILE A 474 -39.95 28.26 -25.14
N TYR A 475 -40.87 27.37 -24.82
CA TYR A 475 -42.18 27.29 -25.45
C TYR A 475 -43.24 27.67 -24.43
N THR A 476 -44.06 28.67 -24.75
CA THR A 476 -45.06 29.20 -23.81
C THR A 476 -46.36 28.41 -23.85
N ASN A 477 -47.13 28.52 -22.76
CA ASN A 477 -48.46 27.92 -22.66
C ASN A 477 -49.43 28.42 -23.75
N ASN A 478 -49.23 29.63 -24.26
CA ASN A 478 -50.01 30.19 -25.37
C ASN A 478 -49.54 29.73 -26.75
N GLY A 479 -48.53 28.86 -26.84
CA GLY A 479 -48.08 28.26 -28.10
C GLY A 479 -47.02 29.06 -28.87
N TYR A 480 -46.38 30.05 -28.24
CA TYR A 480 -45.30 30.82 -28.86
C TYR A 480 -43.92 30.33 -28.42
N TRP A 481 -43.00 30.31 -29.38
CA TRP A 481 -41.58 30.07 -29.14
C TRP A 481 -40.91 31.37 -28.76
N LEU A 482 -40.11 31.35 -27.70
CA LEU A 482 -39.25 32.47 -27.37
C LEU A 482 -37.79 32.08 -27.45
N PHE A 483 -37.01 33.01 -27.99
CA PHE A 483 -35.57 32.92 -28.08
C PHE A 483 -34.95 34.16 -27.45
N ILE A 484 -33.82 33.94 -26.79
CA ILE A 484 -33.06 35.01 -26.13
C ILE A 484 -31.68 35.07 -26.72
N THR A 485 -31.26 36.29 -26.97
CA THR A 485 -29.94 36.64 -27.49
C THR A 485 -29.23 37.54 -26.48
N ASN A 486 -28.08 38.09 -26.88
CA ASN A 486 -27.34 39.04 -26.06
C ASN A 486 -28.08 40.36 -25.77
N ASN A 487 -29.07 40.72 -26.59
CA ASN A 487 -29.67 42.06 -26.55
C ASN A 487 -31.19 42.02 -26.44
N ASP A 488 -31.80 41.01 -27.08
CA ASP A 488 -33.23 40.99 -27.32
C ASP A 488 -33.86 39.63 -27.00
N VAL A 489 -35.14 39.71 -26.67
CA VAL A 489 -36.09 38.62 -26.59
C VAL A 489 -36.95 38.64 -27.85
N TYR A 490 -37.09 37.48 -28.49
CA TYR A 490 -37.87 37.30 -29.70
C TYR A 490 -39.02 36.34 -29.44
N THR A 491 -40.19 36.60 -30.01
CA THR A 491 -41.32 35.67 -30.06
C THR A 491 -41.55 35.19 -31.48
N PHE A 492 -41.81 33.89 -31.65
CA PHE A 492 -42.06 33.25 -32.93
C PHE A 492 -43.30 32.36 -32.87
N THR A 493 -43.98 32.28 -34.01
CA THR A 493 -44.87 31.15 -34.30
C THR A 493 -44.10 30.08 -35.08
N ARG A 494 -44.54 28.83 -34.97
CA ARG A 494 -43.93 27.70 -35.66
C ARG A 494 -44.95 27.01 -36.55
N ASP A 495 -44.58 26.80 -37.80
CA ASP A 495 -45.24 25.85 -38.69
C ASP A 495 -44.21 24.83 -39.20
N ASN A 496 -44.24 23.65 -38.59
CA ASN A 496 -43.31 22.55 -38.80
C ASN A 496 -41.85 23.01 -38.58
N ALA A 497 -41.02 23.04 -39.63
CA ALA A 497 -39.63 23.49 -39.57
C ALA A 497 -39.46 25.02 -39.68
N ASN A 498 -40.53 25.76 -40.01
CA ASN A 498 -40.46 27.19 -40.25
C ASN A 498 -40.82 27.98 -38.99
N LEU A 499 -39.98 28.94 -38.64
CA LEU A 499 -40.26 29.94 -37.60
C LEU A 499 -40.63 31.27 -38.27
N THR A 500 -41.74 31.86 -37.84
CA THR A 500 -42.16 33.20 -38.27
C THR A 500 -42.08 34.15 -37.08
N LEU A 501 -41.25 35.19 -37.21
CA LEU A 501 -41.08 36.21 -36.18
C LEU A 501 -42.40 36.95 -35.94
N VAL A 502 -42.77 37.09 -34.67
CA VAL A 502 -43.96 37.82 -34.22
C VAL A 502 -43.55 39.19 -33.67
N ASP A 503 -42.68 39.21 -32.67
CA ASP A 503 -42.23 40.45 -32.02
C ASP A 503 -40.80 40.33 -31.51
N THR A 504 -40.19 41.47 -31.21
CA THR A 504 -38.85 41.60 -30.61
C THR A 504 -38.85 42.73 -29.61
N LYS A 505 -38.19 42.52 -28.45
CA LYS A 505 -37.99 43.55 -27.44
C LYS A 505 -36.59 43.46 -26.83
N PRO A 506 -35.93 44.62 -26.59
CA PRO A 506 -34.68 44.63 -25.85
C PRO A 506 -34.92 44.30 -24.38
N HIS A 507 -33.91 43.75 -23.72
CA HIS A 507 -33.89 43.51 -22.27
C HIS A 507 -32.87 44.42 -21.56
N PHE A 508 -31.81 43.84 -20.97
CA PHE A 508 -30.68 44.55 -20.36
C PHE A 508 -30.13 45.68 -21.24
N THR A 509 -29.92 46.85 -20.63
CA THR A 509 -29.33 48.03 -21.27
C THR A 509 -27.82 47.87 -21.52
N ASN A 510 -27.15 47.07 -20.69
CA ASN A 510 -25.73 46.74 -20.85
C ASN A 510 -25.60 45.38 -21.52
N HIS A 511 -24.74 45.31 -22.53
CA HIS A 511 -24.38 44.05 -23.17
C HIS A 511 -23.62 43.15 -22.19
N GLN A 512 -24.10 41.91 -22.00
CA GLN A 512 -23.41 40.90 -21.22
C GLN A 512 -22.72 39.93 -22.17
N GLY A 513 -21.38 39.97 -22.24
CA GLY A 513 -20.61 39.21 -23.23
C GLY A 513 -20.52 37.69 -23.00
N SER A 514 -21.31 37.11 -22.08
CA SER A 514 -21.27 35.68 -21.72
C SER A 514 -22.57 34.93 -22.05
N PHE A 515 -22.48 33.63 -22.30
CA PHE A 515 -23.59 32.74 -22.72
C PHE A 515 -24.61 32.38 -21.61
N TYR A 516 -24.70 33.18 -20.54
CA TYR A 516 -25.42 32.82 -19.31
C TYR A 516 -26.79 33.48 -19.16
N TYR A 517 -27.43 33.79 -20.29
CA TYR A 517 -28.81 34.24 -20.30
C TYR A 517 -29.75 33.07 -20.03
N LYS A 518 -30.82 33.34 -19.29
CA LYS A 518 -31.86 32.35 -19.01
C LYS A 518 -33.25 32.96 -18.99
N CYS A 519 -34.22 32.13 -19.36
CA CYS A 519 -35.62 32.50 -19.29
C CYS A 519 -36.53 31.40 -18.81
N PHE A 520 -37.53 31.85 -18.06
CA PHE A 520 -38.59 31.00 -17.54
C PHE A 520 -39.95 31.59 -17.96
N GLY A 521 -40.82 30.72 -18.48
CA GLY A 521 -42.23 31.04 -18.66
C GLY A 521 -42.93 30.99 -17.30
N LEU A 522 -43.46 32.12 -16.86
CA LEU A 522 -44.19 32.27 -15.61
C LEU A 522 -45.70 32.09 -15.85
N ASN A 523 -46.44 31.88 -14.76
CA ASN A 523 -47.90 31.94 -14.79
C ASN A 523 -48.41 33.28 -15.35
N ASN A 524 -49.65 33.27 -15.86
CA ASN A 524 -50.33 34.43 -16.47
C ASN A 524 -49.63 34.99 -17.73
N ASN A 525 -48.99 34.11 -18.52
CA ASN A 525 -48.34 34.45 -19.78
C ASN A 525 -47.26 35.52 -19.64
N LYS A 526 -46.54 35.46 -18.51
CA LYS A 526 -45.36 36.28 -18.28
C LYS A 526 -44.11 35.47 -18.57
N ILE A 527 -43.04 36.16 -18.90
CA ILE A 527 -41.70 35.58 -18.94
C ILE A 527 -40.80 36.42 -18.06
N ILE A 528 -39.75 35.79 -17.55
CA ILE A 528 -38.67 36.48 -16.84
C ILE A 528 -37.35 36.13 -17.50
N VAL A 529 -36.56 37.15 -17.78
CA VAL A 529 -35.25 37.05 -18.41
C VAL A 529 -34.19 37.54 -17.45
N GLY A 530 -33.22 36.67 -17.16
CA GLY A 530 -32.12 36.95 -16.26
C GLY A 530 -30.76 36.64 -16.90
N HIS A 531 -29.71 37.10 -16.25
CA HIS A 531 -28.33 36.83 -16.63
C HIS A 531 -27.46 36.68 -15.38
N ASN A 532 -26.46 35.80 -15.39
CA ASN A 532 -25.63 35.49 -14.21
C ASN A 532 -24.85 36.68 -13.62
N ASN A 533 -24.57 37.69 -14.43
CA ASN A 533 -23.85 38.90 -13.98
C ASN A 533 -24.80 40.03 -13.54
N GLU A 534 -26.11 39.80 -13.59
CA GLU A 534 -27.13 40.81 -13.31
C GLU A 534 -27.86 40.47 -12.01
N VAL A 535 -27.99 41.46 -11.13
CA VAL A 535 -28.71 41.31 -9.85
C VAL A 535 -30.22 41.41 -10.01
N ASN A 536 -30.68 41.90 -11.16
CA ASN A 536 -32.10 42.07 -11.49
C ASN A 536 -32.44 41.29 -12.76
N SER A 537 -33.71 40.92 -12.89
CA SER A 537 -34.27 40.29 -14.08
C SER A 537 -35.36 41.15 -14.69
N TYR A 538 -35.63 40.95 -15.98
CA TYR A 538 -36.63 41.69 -16.75
C TYR A 538 -37.87 40.82 -16.94
N VAL A 539 -39.05 41.38 -16.66
CA VAL A 539 -40.33 40.68 -16.82
C VAL A 539 -41.06 41.26 -18.03
N PHE A 540 -41.56 40.38 -18.89
CA PHE A 540 -42.39 40.75 -20.03
C PHE A 540 -43.73 40.02 -19.96
N ASP A 541 -44.80 40.70 -20.37
CA ASP A 541 -46.08 40.06 -20.69
C ASP A 541 -46.05 39.57 -22.14
N VAL A 542 -46.59 38.38 -22.39
CA VAL A 542 -46.83 37.82 -23.73
C VAL A 542 -48.33 37.82 -23.96
N ASP A 543 -48.81 38.65 -24.89
CA ASP A 543 -50.24 38.73 -25.18
C ASP A 543 -50.73 37.50 -25.99
N VAL A 544 -52.03 37.45 -26.27
CA VAL A 544 -52.66 36.36 -27.03
C VAL A 544 -52.15 36.24 -28.49
N ASN A 545 -51.59 37.32 -29.03
CA ASN A 545 -51.02 37.39 -30.37
C ASN A 545 -49.50 37.17 -30.37
N GLY A 546 -48.89 36.91 -29.20
CA GLY A 546 -47.47 36.70 -29.04
C GLY A 546 -46.63 37.98 -29.00
N ASN A 547 -47.24 39.15 -28.88
CA ASN A 547 -46.50 40.41 -28.71
C ASN A 547 -45.95 40.52 -27.29
N LEU A 548 -44.73 41.06 -27.19
CA LEU A 548 -44.06 41.28 -25.93
C LEU A 548 -44.34 42.69 -25.42
N THR A 549 -44.72 42.83 -24.16
CA THR A 549 -44.79 44.13 -23.48
C THR A 549 -43.86 44.10 -22.27
N PHE A 550 -42.92 45.04 -22.21
CA PHE A 550 -42.08 45.21 -21.02
C PHE A 550 -42.97 45.55 -19.82
N ASN A 551 -42.91 44.73 -18.78
CA ASN A 551 -43.72 44.91 -17.58
C ASN A 551 -42.93 45.69 -16.52
N GLN A 552 -41.82 45.13 -16.04
CA GLN A 552 -41.00 45.71 -14.98
C GLN A 552 -39.63 45.03 -14.86
N ILE A 553 -38.73 45.66 -14.10
CA ILE A 553 -37.48 45.05 -13.61
C ILE A 553 -37.69 44.57 -12.19
N VAL A 554 -37.20 43.38 -11.86
CA VAL A 554 -37.41 42.71 -10.57
C VAL A 554 -36.09 42.29 -9.92
N PRO A 555 -35.97 42.33 -8.57
CA PRO A 555 -34.73 41.99 -7.86
C PRO A 555 -34.58 40.47 -7.67
N ILE A 556 -34.68 39.73 -8.76
CA ILE A 556 -34.44 38.28 -8.81
C ILE A 556 -33.18 38.03 -9.63
N PRO A 557 -32.06 37.61 -9.02
CA PRO A 557 -30.88 37.20 -9.74
C PRO A 557 -31.08 35.78 -10.31
N ILE A 558 -30.76 35.58 -11.59
CA ILE A 558 -30.72 34.25 -12.22
C ILE A 558 -29.26 33.89 -12.49
N LEU A 559 -28.63 33.27 -11.49
CA LEU A 559 -27.20 33.01 -11.46
C LEU A 559 -26.80 31.69 -12.13
N ASN A 560 -27.34 31.41 -13.32
CA ASN A 560 -27.03 30.18 -14.04
C ASN A 560 -25.68 30.29 -14.74
N ASN A 561 -24.84 29.28 -14.57
CA ASN A 561 -23.61 29.11 -15.36
C ASN A 561 -23.42 27.63 -15.67
N TRP A 562 -22.21 27.23 -16.07
CA TRP A 562 -21.86 25.84 -16.34
C TRP A 562 -21.88 24.94 -15.07
N GLU A 563 -21.85 25.53 -13.87
CA GLU A 563 -21.79 24.79 -12.58
C GLU A 563 -23.10 24.82 -11.80
N SER A 564 -23.95 25.81 -12.06
CA SER A 564 -25.11 26.12 -11.22
C SER A 564 -26.30 26.52 -12.07
N LYS A 565 -27.49 26.08 -11.63
CA LYS A 565 -28.75 26.27 -12.35
C LYS A 565 -29.78 26.96 -11.45
N SER A 566 -30.82 27.49 -12.09
CA SER A 566 -32.05 27.96 -11.47
C SER A 566 -33.21 27.22 -12.09
N GLU A 567 -34.29 27.06 -11.34
CA GLU A 567 -35.49 26.36 -11.78
C GLU A 567 -36.75 27.12 -11.35
N TYR A 568 -37.81 27.03 -12.14
CA TYR A 568 -39.10 27.66 -11.86
C TYR A 568 -40.12 26.61 -11.42
N SER A 569 -40.75 26.81 -10.26
CA SER A 569 -41.92 26.05 -9.84
C SER A 569 -43.20 26.83 -10.14
N ALA A 570 -43.97 26.37 -11.13
CA ALA A 570 -45.25 26.99 -11.48
C ALA A 570 -46.30 26.83 -10.37
N VAL A 571 -46.34 25.66 -9.72
CA VAL A 571 -47.25 25.36 -8.61
C VAL A 571 -46.84 26.13 -7.35
N GLY A 572 -45.54 26.15 -7.04
CA GLY A 572 -45.00 26.88 -5.89
C GLY A 572 -44.96 28.40 -6.09
N GLN A 573 -45.05 28.88 -7.33
CA GLN A 573 -44.94 30.28 -7.72
C GLN A 573 -43.62 30.94 -7.28
N TYR A 574 -42.50 30.25 -7.47
CA TYR A 574 -41.17 30.76 -7.15
C TYR A 574 -40.11 30.29 -8.15
N ILE A 575 -39.01 31.03 -8.20
CA ILE A 575 -37.75 30.60 -8.81
C ILE A 575 -36.77 30.26 -7.70
N ILE A 576 -36.12 29.10 -7.80
CA ILE A 576 -35.01 28.72 -6.94
C ILE A 576 -33.69 29.00 -7.64
N SER A 577 -32.76 29.64 -6.94
CA SER A 577 -31.35 29.76 -7.31
C SER A 577 -30.57 28.69 -6.54
N TYR A 578 -30.13 27.63 -7.22
CA TYR A 578 -29.36 26.57 -6.58
C TYR A 578 -27.94 27.03 -6.20
N LYS A 579 -27.43 28.09 -6.83
CA LYS A 579 -26.12 28.68 -6.48
C LYS A 579 -26.12 29.34 -5.11
N GLU A 580 -27.22 30.00 -4.76
CA GLU A 580 -27.34 30.76 -3.52
C GLU A 580 -28.18 30.08 -2.45
N ASN A 581 -28.81 28.94 -2.78
CA ASN A 581 -29.80 28.28 -1.95
C ASN A 581 -30.90 29.24 -1.48
N LYS A 582 -31.45 30.00 -2.44
CA LYS A 582 -32.48 31.03 -2.24
C LYS A 582 -33.68 30.82 -3.16
N LEU A 583 -34.86 31.16 -2.65
CA LEU A 583 -36.11 31.12 -3.40
C LEU A 583 -36.70 32.52 -3.49
N TYR A 584 -37.14 32.89 -4.68
CA TYR A 584 -37.73 34.19 -4.99
C TYR A 584 -39.16 34.00 -5.48
N SER A 585 -40.10 34.73 -4.89
CA SER A 585 -41.50 34.72 -5.29
C SER A 585 -41.65 35.26 -6.69
N THR A 586 -42.40 34.58 -7.56
CA THR A 586 -42.76 35.12 -8.87
C THR A 586 -44.07 35.92 -8.85
N SER A 587 -44.75 36.00 -7.70
CA SER A 587 -45.96 36.81 -7.51
C SER A 587 -45.65 38.18 -6.92
N SER A 588 -44.79 38.23 -5.88
CA SER A 588 -44.35 39.48 -5.24
C SER A 588 -42.96 39.94 -5.66
N PHE A 589 -42.20 39.10 -6.38
CA PHE A 589 -40.84 39.39 -6.84
C PHE A 589 -39.82 39.68 -5.73
N GLY A 590 -40.10 39.23 -4.50
CA GLY A 590 -39.21 39.31 -3.35
C GLY A 590 -38.63 37.94 -2.94
N LEU A 591 -37.57 37.97 -2.12
CA LEU A 591 -37.02 36.77 -1.48
C LEU A 591 -38.08 36.12 -0.59
N LEU A 592 -38.34 34.83 -0.79
CA LEU A 592 -39.23 34.03 0.05
C LEU A 592 -38.48 33.41 1.22
N GLU A 593 -37.38 32.72 0.91
CA GLU A 593 -36.60 31.98 1.89
C GLU A 593 -35.19 31.68 1.38
N SER A 594 -34.29 31.42 2.32
CA SER A 594 -32.99 30.79 2.08
C SER A 594 -32.95 29.46 2.83
N PHE A 595 -32.07 28.56 2.42
CA PHE A 595 -31.82 27.29 3.10
C PHE A 595 -30.34 26.95 3.15
N GLU A 596 -29.94 26.15 4.14
CA GLU A 596 -28.55 25.73 4.31
C GLU A 596 -28.33 24.30 3.85
N GLU A 597 -29.32 23.41 3.91
CA GLU A 597 -29.21 22.04 3.40
C GLU A 597 -30.40 21.71 2.47
N PRO A 598 -30.20 20.97 1.36
CA PRO A 598 -28.91 20.47 0.84
C PRO A 598 -27.96 21.60 0.42
N TYR A 599 -26.65 21.40 0.58
CA TYR A 599 -25.64 22.38 0.13
C TYR A 599 -25.68 22.55 -1.39
N PHE A 600 -25.88 21.44 -2.11
CA PHE A 600 -25.99 21.39 -3.55
C PHE A 600 -27.37 20.86 -3.92
N ALA A 601 -28.35 21.77 -3.91
CA ALA A 601 -29.68 21.50 -4.42
C ALA A 601 -29.65 21.27 -5.94
N SER A 602 -30.48 20.35 -6.41
CA SER A 602 -30.51 19.95 -7.82
C SER A 602 -31.91 19.75 -8.39
N GLY A 603 -32.94 19.59 -7.55
CA GLY A 603 -34.30 19.42 -8.03
C GLY A 603 -35.36 19.89 -7.04
N LEU A 604 -36.58 19.97 -7.55
CA LEU A 604 -37.78 20.30 -6.78
C LEU A 604 -38.83 19.19 -6.95
N SER A 605 -39.68 19.03 -5.96
CA SER A 605 -40.92 18.27 -6.14
C SER A 605 -41.87 19.02 -7.10
N ILE A 606 -42.70 18.27 -7.82
CA ILE A 606 -43.74 18.72 -8.75
C ILE A 606 -44.68 19.74 -8.09
N ASN A 607 -45.01 19.53 -6.81
CA ASN A 607 -45.84 20.46 -6.03
C ASN A 607 -45.05 21.67 -5.48
N GLY A 608 -43.73 21.71 -5.66
CA GLY A 608 -42.84 22.77 -5.21
C GLY A 608 -42.64 22.84 -3.69
N THR A 609 -42.99 21.82 -2.91
CA THR A 609 -42.87 21.83 -1.44
C THR A 609 -41.58 21.21 -0.91
N THR A 610 -40.86 20.45 -1.72
CA THR A 610 -39.64 19.74 -1.33
C THR A 610 -38.50 20.11 -2.25
N ILE A 611 -37.32 20.35 -1.68
CA ILE A 611 -36.07 20.60 -2.41
C ILE A 611 -35.18 19.38 -2.25
N PHE A 612 -34.65 18.87 -3.36
CA PHE A 612 -33.79 17.70 -3.40
C PHE A 612 -32.35 18.09 -3.72
N GLY A 613 -31.40 17.35 -3.16
CA GLY A 613 -29.99 17.57 -3.46
C GLY A 613 -29.07 16.68 -2.67
N THR A 614 -27.82 17.09 -2.61
CA THR A 614 -26.74 16.36 -1.93
C THR A 614 -25.83 17.35 -1.18
N ASN A 615 -24.95 16.82 -0.35
CA ASN A 615 -23.83 17.58 0.22
C ASN A 615 -22.48 17.18 -0.42
N ASN A 616 -22.51 16.53 -1.59
CA ASN A 616 -21.33 16.21 -2.38
C ASN A 616 -20.95 17.44 -3.19
N ASP A 617 -19.85 18.11 -2.82
CA ASP A 617 -19.40 19.32 -3.51
C ASP A 617 -18.76 18.99 -4.86
N PRO A 618 -19.31 19.50 -5.97
CA PRO A 618 -18.76 19.29 -7.31
C PRO A 618 -17.43 20.00 -7.57
N ASN A 619 -16.88 20.72 -6.58
CA ASN A 619 -15.56 21.34 -6.62
C ASN A 619 -14.54 20.64 -5.72
N TRP A 620 -14.95 19.64 -4.93
CA TRP A 620 -14.01 18.88 -4.14
C TRP A 620 -13.27 17.88 -5.00
N GLN A 621 -11.95 17.98 -4.97
CA GLN A 621 -11.10 16.99 -5.60
C GLN A 621 -11.39 15.58 -5.06
N VAL A 622 -11.60 14.62 -5.96
CA VAL A 622 -11.76 13.22 -5.58
C VAL A 622 -10.40 12.62 -5.19
N ASN A 623 -10.15 12.52 -3.88
CA ASN A 623 -8.99 11.88 -3.27
C ASN A 623 -9.40 11.06 -2.03
N SER A 624 -8.41 10.53 -1.30
CA SER A 624 -8.62 9.72 -0.09
C SER A 624 -9.36 10.45 1.05
N GLU A 625 -9.28 11.78 1.10
CA GLU A 625 -9.93 12.62 2.12
C GLU A 625 -11.30 13.14 1.66
N SER A 626 -11.69 12.87 0.42
CA SER A 626 -12.92 13.36 -0.17
C SER A 626 -14.15 12.87 0.59
N ILE A 627 -14.94 13.81 1.12
CA ILE A 627 -16.09 13.56 2.00
C ILE A 627 -17.40 13.29 1.25
N HIS A 628 -17.33 12.95 -0.05
CA HIS A 628 -18.47 12.50 -0.83
C HIS A 628 -19.16 11.30 -0.16
N LYS A 629 -20.50 11.31 -0.14
CA LYS A 629 -21.36 10.32 0.50
C LYS A 629 -22.40 9.77 -0.46
N LYS A 630 -22.82 8.53 -0.17
CA LYS A 630 -23.94 7.86 -0.82
C LYS A 630 -25.24 8.18 -0.09
N GLU A 631 -25.65 9.45 -0.14
CA GLU A 631 -26.89 9.92 0.48
C GLU A 631 -27.54 11.07 -0.30
N VAL A 632 -28.87 11.05 -0.38
CA VAL A 632 -29.71 12.14 -0.89
C VAL A 632 -30.33 12.89 0.28
N LEU A 633 -30.42 14.21 0.15
CA LEU A 633 -31.06 15.11 1.10
C LEU A 633 -32.36 15.66 0.52
N GLN A 634 -33.40 15.67 1.35
CA GLN A 634 -34.72 16.18 1.01
C GLN A 634 -35.16 17.21 2.05
N LEU A 635 -35.23 18.48 1.67
CA LEU A 635 -35.72 19.57 2.52
C LEU A 635 -37.21 19.79 2.27
N ASN A 636 -38.04 19.53 3.28
CA ASN A 636 -39.44 19.94 3.26
C ASN A 636 -39.54 21.43 3.61
N ARG A 637 -40.01 22.25 2.68
CA ARG A 637 -40.06 23.71 2.84
C ARG A 637 -41.07 24.17 3.89
N ASN A 638 -42.14 23.40 4.11
CA ASN A 638 -43.19 23.74 5.06
C ASN A 638 -42.76 23.44 6.51
N THR A 639 -42.08 22.32 6.74
CA THR A 639 -41.65 21.90 8.10
C THR A 639 -40.21 22.30 8.42
N ARG A 640 -39.42 22.65 7.39
CA ARG A 640 -37.97 22.89 7.46
C ARG A 640 -37.15 21.69 7.92
N LEU A 641 -37.73 20.48 7.85
CA LEU A 641 -37.03 19.24 8.16
C LEU A 641 -36.27 18.75 6.93
N VAL A 642 -35.01 18.35 7.16
CA VAL A 642 -34.15 17.69 6.18
C VAL A 642 -34.13 16.19 6.49
N THR A 643 -34.45 15.37 5.49
CA THR A 643 -34.35 13.91 5.58
C THR A 643 -33.19 13.43 4.74
N LYS A 644 -32.37 12.53 5.31
CA LYS A 644 -31.21 11.92 4.64
C LYS A 644 -31.56 10.48 4.29
N THR A 645 -31.40 10.12 3.03
CA THR A 645 -31.74 8.78 2.53
C THR A 645 -30.51 8.15 1.88
N PRO A 646 -30.05 6.96 2.34
CA PRO A 646 -28.93 6.26 1.73
C PRO A 646 -29.19 5.91 0.26
N THR A 647 -28.12 5.87 -0.53
CA THR A 647 -28.14 5.51 -1.95
C THR A 647 -27.17 4.37 -2.26
N ILE A 648 -27.32 3.75 -3.43
CA ILE A 648 -26.41 2.74 -3.95
C ILE A 648 -25.12 3.39 -4.47
N GLY A 649 -25.25 4.48 -5.22
CA GLY A 649 -24.13 5.25 -5.78
C GLY A 649 -23.92 6.59 -5.08
N TYR A 650 -22.98 7.39 -5.59
CA TYR A 650 -22.78 8.78 -5.20
C TYR A 650 -23.72 9.65 -6.04
N PRO A 651 -24.76 10.27 -5.45
CA PRO A 651 -25.73 11.04 -6.19
C PRO A 651 -25.09 12.33 -6.73
N LEU A 652 -25.36 12.63 -8.00
CA LEU A 652 -24.90 13.83 -8.72
C LEU A 652 -26.06 14.76 -9.09
N PHE A 653 -27.25 14.19 -9.28
CA PHE A 653 -28.47 14.93 -9.55
C PHE A 653 -29.67 14.19 -8.96
N VAL A 654 -30.63 14.91 -8.39
CA VAL A 654 -31.81 14.35 -7.75
C VAL A 654 -33.05 15.04 -8.29
N PHE A 655 -34.07 14.26 -8.66
CA PHE A 655 -35.32 14.75 -9.23
C PHE A 655 -36.52 13.92 -8.79
N GLU A 656 -37.72 14.46 -8.95
CA GLU A 656 -38.96 13.69 -8.83
C GLU A 656 -39.44 13.28 -10.22
N ASN A 657 -39.80 11.99 -10.38
CA ASN A 657 -40.30 11.49 -11.65
C ASN A 657 -41.79 11.80 -11.88
N TYR A 658 -42.30 11.43 -13.06
CA TYR A 658 -43.72 11.58 -13.44
C TYR A 658 -44.73 10.86 -12.52
N LYS A 659 -44.29 9.92 -11.67
CA LYS A 659 -45.11 9.19 -10.69
C LYS A 659 -45.01 9.76 -9.28
N GLY A 660 -44.14 10.75 -9.03
CA GLY A 660 -43.87 11.28 -7.69
C GLY A 660 -42.82 10.49 -6.89
N ASP A 661 -42.09 9.56 -7.53
CA ASP A 661 -40.95 8.91 -6.90
C ASP A 661 -39.72 9.82 -6.95
N VAL A 662 -38.93 9.86 -5.88
CA VAL A 662 -37.62 10.53 -5.86
C VAL A 662 -36.59 9.62 -6.53
N MET A 663 -35.86 10.18 -7.48
CA MET A 663 -34.86 9.50 -8.30
C MET A 663 -33.53 10.22 -8.20
N SER A 664 -32.43 9.50 -8.40
CA SER A 664 -31.10 10.10 -8.53
C SER A 664 -30.36 9.57 -9.75
N ILE A 665 -29.66 10.47 -10.45
CA ILE A 665 -28.57 10.12 -11.35
C ILE A 665 -27.30 10.04 -10.49
N SER A 666 -26.79 8.83 -10.35
CA SER A 666 -25.67 8.49 -9.46
C SER A 666 -24.49 7.95 -10.24
N SER A 667 -23.30 8.12 -9.68
CA SER A 667 -22.08 7.43 -10.11
C SER A 667 -21.78 6.26 -9.17
N GLY A 668 -21.21 5.17 -9.68
CA GLY A 668 -20.75 4.05 -8.86
C GLY A 668 -19.56 4.38 -7.95
N LEU A 669 -18.75 5.37 -8.34
CA LEU A 669 -17.57 5.83 -7.60
C LEU A 669 -17.70 7.32 -7.26
N LYS A 670 -16.76 7.86 -6.49
CA LYS A 670 -16.75 9.31 -6.24
C LYS A 670 -16.46 10.02 -7.55
N LYS A 671 -17.24 11.05 -7.85
CA LYS A 671 -17.16 11.84 -9.07
C LYS A 671 -17.59 13.27 -8.74
N GLU A 672 -16.90 14.24 -9.29
CA GLU A 672 -17.18 15.66 -9.02
C GLU A 672 -18.45 16.08 -9.77
N ARG A 673 -18.53 15.72 -11.06
CA ARG A 673 -19.62 16.14 -11.95
C ARG A 673 -20.04 15.06 -12.95
N LEU A 674 -21.24 15.22 -13.50
CA LEU A 674 -21.74 14.36 -14.58
C LEU A 674 -20.89 14.43 -15.85
N THR A 675 -20.22 15.56 -16.09
CA THR A 675 -19.34 15.82 -17.25
C THR A 675 -17.99 15.13 -17.15
N ASP A 676 -17.59 14.72 -15.95
CA ASP A 676 -16.27 14.14 -15.75
C ASP A 676 -16.24 12.69 -16.23
N ASN A 677 -15.05 12.17 -16.45
CA ASN A 677 -14.83 10.79 -16.89
C ASN A 677 -14.09 10.02 -15.79
N ILE A 678 -14.45 8.75 -15.60
CA ILE A 678 -13.69 7.82 -14.75
C ILE A 678 -12.88 6.88 -15.64
N ASN A 679 -11.70 7.34 -16.09
CA ASN A 679 -10.75 6.52 -16.86
C ASN A 679 -11.37 5.85 -18.11
N ASP A 680 -12.20 6.59 -18.86
CA ASP A 680 -12.92 6.13 -20.06
C ASP A 680 -13.91 4.96 -19.81
N LYS A 681 -14.37 4.81 -18.56
CA LYS A 681 -15.34 3.79 -18.15
C LYS A 681 -16.71 4.39 -17.88
N ALA A 682 -17.77 3.67 -18.24
CA ALA A 682 -19.11 4.01 -17.82
C ALA A 682 -19.36 3.63 -16.35
N ASP A 683 -19.94 4.56 -15.59
CA ASP A 683 -20.18 4.41 -14.15
C ASP A 683 -21.50 5.03 -13.68
N ILE A 684 -22.25 5.65 -14.59
CA ILE A 684 -23.46 6.40 -14.28
C ILE A 684 -24.69 5.51 -14.41
N PHE A 685 -25.62 5.63 -13.46
CA PHE A 685 -26.90 4.92 -13.48
C PHE A 685 -27.99 5.77 -12.80
N ILE A 686 -29.25 5.38 -13.02
CA ILE A 686 -30.40 5.97 -12.31
C ILE A 686 -30.88 5.01 -11.22
N GLU A 687 -31.09 5.53 -10.02
CA GLU A 687 -31.65 4.79 -8.89
C GLU A 687 -32.87 5.48 -8.30
N ARG A 688 -33.82 4.67 -7.81
CA ARG A 688 -34.97 5.15 -7.05
C ARG A 688 -34.59 5.24 -5.57
N ILE A 689 -34.85 6.38 -4.96
CA ILE A 689 -34.62 6.64 -3.55
C ILE A 689 -35.81 6.11 -2.76
N LYS A 690 -35.57 5.23 -1.79
CA LYS A 690 -36.60 4.50 -1.03
C LYS A 690 -36.67 4.92 0.43
#